data_AF-A0AAD9R0N1-F1
#
_entry.id   AF-A0AAD9R0N1-F1
#
_cell.length_a   1.000
_cell.length_b   1.000
_cell.length_c   1.000
_cell.angle_alpha   90.00
_cell.angle_beta   90.00
_cell.angle_gamma   90.00
#
_symmetry.space_group_name_H-M   'P 1'
#
loop_
_entity.id
_entity.type
_entity.pdbx_description
1 polymer ?
#
loop_
_entity_poly.entity_id
_entity_poly.type
_entity_poly.pdbx_seq_one_letter_code
_entity_poly.pdbx_strand_id
1 'polypeptide(L)'
;MMSALLLNSKKSGIQFEDKWPELKPTVNKLLKQQAVSTQEWQTLFWDVHKICTWDEKGSQKVHKALKDEVASFIKHVQERVLKHEDNSTLLRSYISEWSKFFTQCSYLPKPFNTLESNLQGKAGGGSIKRPQNEQSTVQKLMLESWNDGIFNTIKSKLQSINLSSENLDKLKIYRENFEKAYLETTEEFYKTQAASYLQENGVQNYMQYAEMKLKEEEQRAVRYLETRKNCDSVLVLTDCCVNVLVGSFKETILAECPGMIAANETEKLLLMFQLMDRVRGGVDPMIANLESYIDSEKYVEELLTLFNRFSKLVKDAFNDDPRFLTARDKAFKTVVNDSTIFKLELPNKSKSGGGGLNTKSQPESRCPELLANFCDMLLRKTPYSKKLTSDEIQAKLKDVLLVLKYVINKDVFMRYHKAHLTRRLILDTSADSEMEENMVEWLRDVGMPADYINKLARMFQDIKVSNDLNQGFKTEYKKKGGIADSVNIKILNAGAWSRASERIPVSLPTELEDYIPGVEEFYRKNHSGRKLQWHHLMSNGVITFANKSGRFDLESLVAFAKLKRQILLCQPEAKSPKDFSESSLFWVNEDFAVIKNGKVQKRGKVNFIGRLQLSTEKSKQEENDGIEAIVKIMKMRKRITNAALQTELVEILKNMFIPQKKMIKEQIEWLIEHKYLRRDEEDINTFLYLLVMAKRPKVVVIGAGVAGLTAASKLYQSGQVEVCVLEASERVGGRMHTVTMGETKVEFGASWIHGTVGNPIFDLACNLKVLNKDDINKTWIHQGSRCKPEIVTMPYPYVDNQLLTEVWGVFHELLSETEDVAKMKSFKENFKQTTCLPKISVGEYLNHGFQSYLESCLSDKDEVLAMKKNLFRLFKERECINIGCHSLFDVNAEEFGEFNYFGGSDHCPIPGGYDNILKALQTQFDINCIHFNHAVMQVDWTTNHEEPSQKCHNPVKVLCNNGEAFEADHVILTVSLGVLKENALSLFNPPLPVEKISAIQNLGFGCVGKIVLEFEKPFWSTEEYSIHVIWDEEEFNNHGFNNGQLSKERGIFHDHPWVRCVFGFTTSCPGSNILLAWFHGKEARQIESTSTQEIAQICFAILEKCTSLKSFPPLLSVQVTQWATNPLTQGSYSFLSKAARASDFDCLASPLPPLSSVNKSGLPALQVMFAGEATNRHYYGTVHGAHMTGIREAERLLEYLGGQ
;
A
#
# COMPACT_ATOMS: atom_id res chain seq x y z
N MET A 1 -38.90 101.50 -4.08
CA MET A 1 -40.21 102.12 -4.42
C MET A 1 -41.29 101.09 -4.19
N MET A 2 -42.39 101.49 -3.53
CA MET A 2 -43.54 100.70 -3.08
C MET A 2 -43.31 99.63 -2.01
N SER A 3 -42.88 100.09 -0.83
CA SER A 3 -43.87 100.33 0.24
C SER A 3 -43.42 101.54 1.06
N ALA A 4 -43.20 102.65 0.37
CA ALA A 4 -43.12 103.95 1.02
C ALA A 4 -44.56 104.38 1.31
N LEU A 5 -45.07 104.12 2.52
CA LEU A 5 -46.20 104.84 3.15
C LEU A 5 -46.65 104.34 4.55
N LEU A 6 -45.80 103.67 5.33
CA LEU A 6 -46.05 103.46 6.77
C LEU A 6 -44.84 103.89 7.60
N LEU A 7 -44.52 105.18 7.53
CA LEU A 7 -43.59 105.86 8.41
C LEU A 7 -44.36 106.52 9.56
N ASN A 8 -43.79 106.38 10.77
CA ASN A 8 -43.94 107.22 11.96
C ASN A 8 -45.01 106.88 13.02
N SER A 9 -44.59 106.10 14.02
CA SER A 9 -44.84 106.44 15.43
C SER A 9 -43.71 105.98 16.41
N LYS A 10 -42.86 106.94 16.80
CA LYS A 10 -42.12 107.18 18.09
C LYS A 10 -41.52 106.04 18.97
N LYS A 11 -40.20 106.20 19.25
CA LYS A 11 -39.43 106.20 20.54
C LYS A 11 -39.32 104.94 21.45
N SER A 12 -38.08 104.44 21.65
CA SER A 12 -37.20 104.63 22.85
C SER A 12 -36.09 103.56 22.92
N GLY A 13 -34.81 103.93 22.85
CA GLY A 13 -33.69 102.98 23.01
C GLY A 13 -33.48 102.61 24.48
N ILE A 14 -33.49 101.32 24.81
CA ILE A 14 -33.18 100.79 26.15
C ILE A 14 -31.65 100.61 26.23
N GLN A 15 -31.00 101.17 27.25
CA GLN A 15 -29.55 101.02 27.50
C GLN A 15 -29.30 100.17 28.77
N PHE A 16 -28.16 99.47 28.84
CA PHE A 16 -27.76 98.67 30.01
C PHE A 16 -27.76 99.48 31.32
N GLU A 17 -27.30 100.72 31.25
CA GLU A 17 -27.11 101.62 32.39
C GLU A 17 -28.42 101.92 33.14
N ASP A 18 -29.55 101.91 32.45
CA ASP A 18 -30.87 102.21 33.03
C ASP A 18 -31.52 100.98 33.71
N LYS A 19 -31.16 99.77 33.27
CA LYS A 19 -31.86 98.53 33.65
C LYS A 19 -31.07 97.65 34.62
N TRP A 20 -29.74 97.64 34.55
CA TRP A 20 -28.92 96.79 35.43
C TRP A 20 -29.09 97.08 36.94
N PRO A 21 -29.24 98.34 37.41
CA PRO A 21 -29.50 98.63 38.81
C PRO A 21 -30.80 97.99 39.34
N GLU A 22 -31.82 97.84 38.48
CA GLU A 22 -33.09 97.19 38.82
C GLU A 22 -32.96 95.64 38.87
N LEU A 23 -32.05 95.06 38.07
CA LEU A 23 -31.85 93.60 37.96
C LEU A 23 -30.87 93.05 39.01
N LYS A 24 -29.86 93.84 39.39
CA LYS A 24 -28.80 93.45 40.33
C LYS A 24 -29.30 92.88 41.67
N PRO A 25 -30.37 93.39 42.31
CA PRO A 25 -30.93 92.81 43.53
C PRO A 25 -31.42 91.37 43.33
N THR A 26 -32.08 91.08 42.21
CA THR A 26 -32.61 89.74 41.89
C THR A 26 -31.48 88.75 41.64
N VAL A 27 -30.42 89.16 40.93
CA VAL A 27 -29.20 88.33 40.73
C VAL A 27 -28.53 88.01 42.07
N ASN A 28 -28.44 89.00 42.97
CA ASN A 28 -27.91 88.81 44.31
C ASN A 28 -28.77 87.86 45.17
N LYS A 29 -30.11 87.92 45.06
CA LYS A 29 -31.00 86.96 45.72
C LYS A 29 -30.72 85.53 45.23
N LEU A 30 -30.54 85.33 43.92
CA LEU A 30 -30.22 84.01 43.35
C LEU A 30 -28.86 83.47 43.80
N LEU A 31 -27.83 84.32 43.85
CA LEU A 31 -26.51 83.99 44.38
C LEU A 31 -26.53 83.68 45.88
N LYS A 32 -27.45 84.29 46.64
CA LYS A 32 -27.60 84.05 48.09
C LYS A 32 -28.64 82.97 48.43
N GLN A 33 -29.20 82.25 47.45
CA GLN A 33 -30.28 81.27 47.65
C GLN A 33 -31.54 81.84 48.35
N GLN A 34 -31.81 83.13 48.16
CA GLN A 34 -33.01 83.77 48.68
C GLN A 34 -34.20 83.56 47.73
N ALA A 35 -35.41 83.60 48.27
CA ALA A 35 -36.64 83.42 47.48
C ALA A 35 -36.78 84.54 46.44
N VAL A 36 -36.98 84.15 45.18
CA VAL A 36 -37.27 85.04 44.06
C VAL A 36 -38.65 84.67 43.51
N SER A 37 -39.56 85.64 43.46
CA SER A 37 -40.91 85.45 42.96
C SER A 37 -40.93 85.18 41.45
N THR A 38 -42.00 84.57 40.94
CA THR A 38 -42.18 84.34 39.50
C THR A 38 -42.12 85.63 38.69
N GLN A 39 -42.61 86.74 39.26
CA GLN A 39 -42.60 88.05 38.61
C GLN A 39 -41.17 88.62 38.51
N GLU A 40 -40.35 88.49 39.55
CA GLU A 40 -38.94 88.87 39.52
C GLU A 40 -38.15 88.01 38.51
N TRP A 41 -38.47 86.72 38.39
CA TRP A 41 -37.86 85.82 37.40
C TRP A 41 -38.21 86.20 35.95
N GLN A 42 -39.48 86.47 35.67
CA GLN A 42 -39.93 86.90 34.34
C GLN A 42 -39.36 88.27 33.97
N THR A 43 -39.30 89.19 34.94
CA THR A 43 -38.69 90.52 34.74
C THR A 43 -37.20 90.37 34.44
N LEU A 44 -36.47 89.55 35.22
CA LEU A 44 -35.05 89.28 35.00
C LEU A 44 -34.79 88.70 33.61
N PHE A 45 -35.57 87.69 33.20
CA PHE A 45 -35.44 87.09 31.87
C PHE A 45 -35.72 88.10 30.75
N TRP A 46 -36.80 88.87 30.87
CA TRP A 46 -37.26 89.78 29.83
C TRP A 46 -36.34 90.99 29.66
N ASP A 47 -35.88 91.57 30.75
CA ASP A 47 -34.98 92.73 30.71
C ASP A 47 -33.56 92.32 30.28
N VAL A 48 -33.06 91.15 30.69
CA VAL A 48 -31.81 90.60 30.14
C VAL A 48 -31.93 90.35 28.64
N HIS A 49 -33.05 89.77 28.17
CA HIS A 49 -33.32 89.60 26.74
C HIS A 49 -33.35 90.96 26.00
N LYS A 50 -34.03 91.98 26.54
CA LYS A 50 -34.09 93.31 25.95
C LYS A 50 -32.72 93.97 25.88
N ILE A 51 -31.95 93.96 26.96
CA ILE A 51 -30.59 94.54 26.98
C ILE A 51 -29.70 93.84 25.96
N CYS A 52 -29.74 92.51 25.88
CA CYS A 52 -28.92 91.74 24.93
C CYS A 52 -29.33 91.96 23.46
N THR A 53 -30.58 92.36 23.19
CA THR A 53 -31.12 92.52 21.83
C THR A 53 -31.02 93.95 21.31
N TRP A 54 -31.19 94.96 22.18
CA TRP A 54 -31.37 96.36 21.77
C TRP A 54 -30.18 97.29 22.12
N ASP A 55 -29.28 96.88 23.02
CA ASP A 55 -27.99 97.56 23.28
C ASP A 55 -26.86 96.79 22.56
N GLU A 56 -26.17 97.42 21.61
CA GLU A 56 -25.08 96.81 20.83
C GLU A 56 -23.96 96.23 21.71
N LYS A 57 -23.72 96.81 22.90
CA LYS A 57 -22.73 96.32 23.87
C LYS A 57 -23.37 95.66 25.09
N GLY A 58 -24.70 95.52 25.11
CA GLY A 58 -25.47 95.03 26.26
C GLY A 58 -25.04 93.64 26.73
N SER A 59 -24.85 92.69 25.81
CA SER A 59 -24.44 91.32 26.14
C SER A 59 -23.05 91.26 26.82
N GLN A 60 -22.09 92.07 26.38
CA GLN A 60 -20.75 92.15 26.98
C GLN A 60 -20.79 92.82 28.36
N LYS A 61 -21.59 93.89 28.51
CA LYS A 61 -21.76 94.60 29.78
C LYS A 61 -22.44 93.72 30.84
N VAL A 62 -23.50 92.97 30.47
CA VAL A 62 -24.17 92.01 31.37
C VAL A 62 -23.22 90.88 31.80
N HIS A 63 -22.42 90.32 30.88
CA HIS A 63 -21.45 89.28 31.23
C HIS A 63 -20.38 89.78 32.20
N LYS A 64 -19.83 90.98 31.96
CA LYS A 64 -18.84 91.60 32.87
C LYS A 64 -19.44 91.86 34.25
N ALA A 65 -20.63 92.44 34.30
CA ALA A 65 -21.28 92.74 35.57
C ALA A 65 -21.66 91.47 36.36
N LEU A 66 -22.11 90.42 35.67
CA LEU A 66 -22.36 89.11 36.29
C LEU A 66 -21.08 88.47 36.83
N LYS A 67 -19.95 88.59 36.11
CA LYS A 67 -18.63 88.15 36.57
C LYS A 67 -18.21 88.86 37.86
N ASP A 68 -18.41 90.17 37.94
CA ASP A 68 -18.05 90.95 39.12
C ASP A 68 -18.93 90.58 40.34
N GLU A 69 -20.23 90.34 40.16
CA GLU A 69 -21.13 89.91 41.24
C GLU A 69 -20.81 88.47 41.71
N VAL A 70 -20.52 87.55 40.79
CA VAL A 70 -20.10 86.18 41.13
C VAL A 70 -18.78 86.21 41.89
N ALA A 71 -17.76 86.94 41.41
CA ALA A 71 -16.46 87.03 42.07
C ALA A 71 -16.56 87.63 43.48
N SER A 72 -17.38 88.68 43.64
CA SER A 72 -17.69 89.26 44.95
C SER A 72 -18.33 88.22 45.88
N PHE A 73 -19.29 87.44 45.40
CA PHE A 73 -19.93 86.39 46.19
C PHE A 73 -18.92 85.32 46.64
N ILE A 74 -18.05 84.82 45.75
CA ILE A 74 -17.12 83.75 46.16
C ILE A 74 -16.06 84.27 47.12
N LYS A 75 -15.65 85.55 47.05
CA LYS A 75 -14.77 86.15 48.06
C LYS A 75 -15.40 86.10 49.47
N HIS A 76 -16.69 86.38 49.59
CA HIS A 76 -17.39 86.26 50.88
C HIS A 76 -17.52 84.80 51.35
N VAL A 77 -17.67 83.85 50.42
CA VAL A 77 -17.70 82.41 50.77
C VAL A 77 -16.31 81.95 51.19
N GLN A 78 -15.26 82.41 50.51
CA GLN A 78 -13.86 82.12 50.83
C GLN A 78 -13.52 82.52 52.27
N GLU A 79 -13.90 83.72 52.70
CA GLU A 79 -13.72 84.19 54.09
C GLU A 79 -14.45 83.30 55.11
N ARG A 80 -15.64 82.78 54.78
CA ARG A 80 -16.38 81.85 55.67
C ARG A 80 -15.70 80.50 55.78
N VAL A 81 -15.22 79.94 54.68
CA VAL A 81 -14.55 78.63 54.67
C VAL A 81 -13.20 78.74 55.40
N LEU A 82 -12.40 79.77 55.10
CA LEU A 82 -11.06 79.97 55.66
C LEU A 82 -11.03 80.38 57.14
N LYS A 83 -12.19 80.67 57.75
CA LYS A 83 -12.28 81.01 59.19
C LYS A 83 -11.91 79.82 60.11
N HIS A 84 -11.94 78.59 59.60
CA HIS A 84 -11.65 77.40 60.38
C HIS A 84 -10.17 76.98 60.23
N GLU A 85 -9.46 76.80 61.34
CA GLU A 85 -8.05 76.36 61.35
C GLU A 85 -7.89 74.84 61.34
N ASP A 86 -8.83 74.08 61.93
CA ASP A 86 -8.81 72.61 61.96
C ASP A 86 -9.16 72.02 60.59
N ASN A 87 -8.31 71.12 60.08
CA ASN A 87 -8.45 70.51 58.75
C ASN A 87 -9.77 69.76 58.57
N SER A 88 -10.27 69.09 59.61
CA SER A 88 -11.50 68.30 59.57
C SER A 88 -12.74 69.20 59.46
N THR A 89 -12.75 70.29 60.24
CA THR A 89 -13.83 71.28 60.28
C THR A 89 -13.82 72.18 59.05
N LEU A 90 -12.62 72.53 58.55
CA LEU A 90 -12.40 73.23 57.29
C LEU A 90 -13.01 72.46 56.11
N LEU A 91 -12.74 71.15 56.02
CA LEU A 91 -13.27 70.30 54.95
C LEU A 91 -14.79 70.18 55.00
N ARG A 92 -15.39 70.01 56.18
CA ARG A 92 -16.86 69.98 56.34
C ARG A 92 -17.52 71.30 55.94
N SER A 93 -16.90 72.42 56.31
CA SER A 93 -17.37 73.77 55.94
C SER A 93 -17.28 73.99 54.42
N TYR A 94 -16.16 73.58 53.80
CA TYR A 94 -15.98 73.63 52.35
C TYR A 94 -17.04 72.79 51.61
N ILE A 95 -17.27 71.54 52.03
CA ILE A 95 -18.26 70.66 51.40
C ILE A 95 -19.67 71.25 51.51
N SER A 96 -20.01 71.83 52.67
CA SER A 96 -21.31 72.48 52.88
C SER A 96 -21.52 73.67 51.93
N GLU A 97 -20.54 74.56 51.82
CA GLU A 97 -20.63 75.73 50.95
C GLU A 97 -20.55 75.35 49.46
N TRP A 98 -19.75 74.35 49.08
CA TRP A 98 -19.70 73.81 47.73
C TRP A 98 -21.04 73.20 47.29
N SER A 99 -21.71 72.44 48.17
CA SER A 99 -23.02 71.86 47.87
C SER A 99 -24.07 72.94 47.58
N LYS A 100 -24.07 74.03 48.37
CA LYS A 100 -24.93 75.19 48.12
C LYS A 100 -24.59 75.85 46.79
N PHE A 101 -23.31 76.12 46.54
CA PHE A 101 -22.84 76.75 45.30
C PHE A 101 -23.12 75.92 44.05
N PHE A 102 -22.89 74.60 44.12
CA PHE A 102 -23.18 73.69 43.01
C PHE A 102 -24.67 73.68 42.64
N THR A 103 -25.55 73.79 43.65
CA THR A 103 -26.98 73.97 43.42
C THR A 103 -27.27 75.29 42.70
N GLN A 104 -26.60 76.40 43.06
CA GLN A 104 -26.72 77.70 42.38
C GLN A 104 -26.35 77.64 40.90
N CYS A 105 -25.29 76.90 40.57
CA CYS A 105 -24.83 76.69 39.19
C CYS A 105 -25.87 76.00 38.29
N SER A 106 -26.90 75.36 38.86
CA SER A 106 -27.96 74.68 38.08
C SER A 106 -29.11 75.59 37.67
N TYR A 107 -29.33 76.71 38.37
CA TYR A 107 -30.48 77.59 38.12
C TYR A 107 -30.11 79.03 37.78
N LEU A 108 -29.01 79.59 38.30
CA LEU A 108 -28.58 80.97 37.97
C LEU A 108 -28.35 81.19 36.47
N PRO A 109 -27.90 80.21 35.66
CA PRO A 109 -27.76 80.39 34.21
C PRO A 109 -29.06 80.59 33.43
N LYS A 110 -30.19 80.05 33.92
CA LYS A 110 -31.45 79.97 33.17
C LYS A 110 -32.00 81.32 32.63
N PRO A 111 -31.97 82.45 33.37
CA PRO A 111 -32.43 83.74 32.88
C PRO A 111 -31.42 84.44 31.94
N PHE A 112 -30.20 83.91 31.80
CA PHE A 112 -29.14 84.46 30.96
C PHE A 112 -28.90 83.66 29.67
N ASN A 113 -29.79 82.73 29.30
CA ASN A 113 -29.63 81.93 28.06
C ASN A 113 -29.47 82.82 26.80
N THR A 114 -30.15 83.97 26.74
CA THR A 114 -30.07 84.93 25.63
C THR A 114 -28.69 85.59 25.49
N LEU A 115 -27.91 85.61 26.59
CA LEU A 115 -26.53 86.10 26.62
C LEU A 115 -25.62 85.18 25.80
N GLU A 116 -25.86 83.87 25.85
CA GLU A 116 -25.03 82.87 25.16
C GLU A 116 -25.16 82.96 23.64
N SER A 117 -26.38 83.24 23.15
CA SER A 117 -26.65 83.37 21.71
C SER A 117 -26.01 84.63 21.11
N ASN A 118 -25.91 85.72 21.88
CA ASN A 118 -25.40 87.00 21.39
C ASN A 118 -23.88 87.17 21.56
N LEU A 119 -23.28 86.56 22.60
CA LEU A 119 -21.82 86.59 22.79
C LEU A 119 -21.05 85.73 21.79
N GLN A 120 -21.70 84.77 21.12
CA GLN A 120 -21.06 83.89 20.12
C GLN A 120 -20.99 84.50 18.70
N GLY A 121 -21.54 85.68 18.45
CA GLY A 121 -21.50 86.36 17.15
C GLY A 121 -22.42 85.75 16.09
N LYS A 122 -22.97 86.56 15.17
CA LYS A 122 -23.75 86.09 14.01
C LYS A 122 -22.87 85.27 13.06
N ALA A 123 -22.75 83.96 13.30
CA ALA A 123 -22.41 82.99 12.27
C ALA A 123 -23.73 82.46 11.64
N GLY A 124 -23.72 82.31 10.32
CA GLY A 124 -24.89 82.14 9.46
C GLY A 124 -25.84 80.98 9.81
N GLY A 125 -27.07 81.10 9.28
CA GLY A 125 -28.22 80.28 9.60
C GLY A 125 -28.03 78.76 9.44
N GLY A 126 -28.59 78.04 10.40
CA GLY A 126 -28.78 76.60 10.39
C GLY A 126 -29.33 76.16 11.75
N SER A 127 -30.50 75.52 11.76
CA SER A 127 -31.08 74.92 12.96
C SER A 127 -30.19 73.77 13.44
N ILE A 128 -29.28 74.04 14.37
CA ILE A 128 -28.49 73.03 15.07
C ILE A 128 -29.20 72.72 16.39
N LYS A 129 -29.79 71.52 16.49
CA LYS A 129 -30.16 70.93 17.78
C LYS A 129 -28.88 70.77 18.61
N ARG A 130 -28.71 71.58 19.65
CA ARG A 130 -27.57 71.49 20.57
C ARG A 130 -27.61 70.16 21.35
N PRO A 131 -26.47 69.45 21.53
CA PRO A 131 -26.36 68.33 22.46
C PRO A 131 -26.65 68.80 23.89
N GLN A 132 -27.36 68.00 24.69
CA GLN A 132 -27.81 68.30 26.06
C GLN A 132 -26.70 68.53 27.11
N ASN A 133 -25.42 68.68 26.73
CA ASN A 133 -24.28 68.58 27.64
C ASN A 133 -23.19 69.65 27.50
N GLU A 134 -23.46 70.78 26.84
CA GLU A 134 -22.57 71.94 26.91
C GLU A 134 -22.91 72.80 28.14
N GLN A 135 -21.95 72.96 29.05
CA GLN A 135 -22.09 73.83 30.22
C GLN A 135 -22.36 75.26 29.77
N SER A 136 -23.34 75.90 30.40
CA SER A 136 -23.65 77.30 30.16
C SER A 136 -22.39 78.16 30.35
N THR A 137 -22.24 79.24 29.57
CA THR A 137 -21.12 80.19 29.74
C THR A 137 -21.11 80.80 31.15
N VAL A 138 -22.29 81.01 31.73
CA VAL A 138 -22.46 81.46 33.12
C VAL A 138 -22.07 80.36 34.12
N GLN A 139 -22.44 79.11 33.84
CA GLN A 139 -22.06 77.97 34.69
C GLN A 139 -20.55 77.75 34.70
N LYS A 140 -19.89 77.88 33.54
CA LYS A 140 -18.43 77.80 33.41
C LYS A 140 -17.75 78.92 34.19
N LEU A 141 -18.22 80.17 34.04
CA LEU A 141 -17.73 81.32 34.80
C LEU A 141 -17.85 81.11 36.32
N MET A 142 -18.96 80.56 36.80
CA MET A 142 -19.16 80.26 38.23
C MET A 142 -18.18 79.19 38.72
N LEU A 143 -18.03 78.09 38.00
CA LEU A 143 -17.13 77.00 38.39
C LEU A 143 -15.65 77.43 38.36
N GLU A 144 -15.22 78.17 37.34
CA GLU A 144 -13.86 78.74 37.26
C GLU A 144 -13.60 79.72 38.39
N SER A 145 -14.55 80.61 38.67
CA SER A 145 -14.41 81.58 39.78
C SER A 145 -14.29 80.87 41.14
N TRP A 146 -15.02 79.76 41.36
CA TRP A 146 -14.94 79.01 42.61
C TRP A 146 -13.60 78.29 42.74
N ASN A 147 -13.12 77.72 41.63
CA ASN A 147 -11.84 77.04 41.57
C ASN A 147 -10.70 78.01 41.92
N ASP A 148 -10.68 79.19 41.31
CA ASP A 148 -9.66 80.21 41.53
C ASP A 148 -9.77 80.86 42.91
N GLY A 149 -11.00 81.16 43.35
CA GLY A 149 -11.24 81.87 44.60
C GLY A 149 -11.07 81.01 45.85
N ILE A 150 -11.55 79.76 45.85
CA ILE A 150 -11.61 78.95 47.07
C ILE A 150 -10.74 77.72 46.95
N PHE A 151 -10.97 76.89 45.93
CA PHE A 151 -10.33 75.58 45.82
C PHE A 151 -8.80 75.68 45.73
N ASN A 152 -8.26 76.52 44.84
CA ASN A 152 -6.81 76.74 44.72
C ASN A 152 -6.18 77.33 46.00
N THR A 153 -6.95 78.08 46.80
CA THR A 153 -6.44 78.66 48.06
C THR A 153 -6.38 77.63 49.17
N ILE A 154 -7.37 76.72 49.27
CA ILE A 154 -7.36 75.63 50.24
C ILE A 154 -6.52 74.42 49.78
N LYS A 155 -6.21 74.34 48.47
CA LYS A 155 -5.40 73.27 47.87
C LYS A 155 -4.06 73.10 48.58
N SER A 156 -3.36 74.20 48.87
CA SER A 156 -2.07 74.17 49.57
C SER A 156 -2.16 73.76 51.05
N LYS A 157 -3.30 74.00 51.71
CA LYS A 157 -3.57 73.52 53.08
C LYS A 157 -3.94 72.04 53.11
N LEU A 158 -4.50 71.50 52.04
CA LEU A 158 -4.98 70.13 51.97
C LEU A 158 -3.94 69.15 51.41
N GLN A 159 -3.10 69.56 50.46
CA GLN A 159 -2.06 68.70 49.89
C GLN A 159 -0.82 69.49 49.45
N SER A 160 0.33 69.02 49.94
CA SER A 160 1.65 69.39 49.47
C SER A 160 1.95 68.80 48.08
N ILE A 161 2.59 69.61 47.24
CA ILE A 161 3.22 69.29 45.94
C ILE A 161 2.32 69.51 44.70
N ASN A 162 3.01 69.87 43.62
CA ASN A 162 2.75 70.94 42.66
C ASN A 162 2.43 70.36 41.27
N LEU A 163 1.56 71.06 40.51
CA LEU A 163 1.66 71.37 39.07
C LEU A 163 0.30 71.69 38.44
N SER A 164 0.37 72.50 37.39
CA SER A 164 -0.69 73.29 36.78
C SER A 164 -1.00 72.86 35.35
N SER A 165 -2.30 72.97 35.03
CA SER A 165 -2.88 73.44 33.76
C SER A 165 -3.22 72.45 32.62
N GLU A 166 -4.49 72.60 32.26
CA GLU A 166 -5.15 72.51 30.94
C GLU A 166 -5.68 71.18 30.36
N ASN A 167 -6.92 71.34 29.89
CA ASN A 167 -7.84 70.50 29.09
C ASN A 167 -8.62 69.34 29.75
N LEU A 168 -9.94 69.60 29.88
CA LEU A 168 -11.10 68.73 29.60
C LEU A 168 -11.00 67.23 29.95
N ASP A 169 -10.68 66.90 31.20
CA ASP A 169 -11.14 65.65 31.82
C ASP A 169 -11.78 65.98 33.18
N LYS A 170 -13.06 65.62 33.36
CA LYS A 170 -13.84 65.91 34.59
C LYS A 170 -13.24 65.25 35.84
N LEU A 171 -12.33 64.29 35.67
CA LEU A 171 -11.66 63.55 36.76
C LEU A 171 -10.18 63.92 36.96
N LYS A 172 -9.58 64.81 36.15
CA LYS A 172 -8.13 65.13 36.18
C LYS A 172 -7.64 65.55 37.58
N ILE A 173 -8.38 66.42 38.26
CA ILE A 173 -8.03 66.92 39.61
C ILE A 173 -8.04 65.79 40.64
N TYR A 174 -8.99 64.85 40.55
CA TYR A 174 -9.07 63.70 41.44
C TYR A 174 -7.88 62.76 41.24
N ARG A 175 -7.51 62.47 39.98
CA ARG A 175 -6.38 61.58 39.65
C ARG A 175 -5.03 62.19 40.05
N GLU A 176 -4.82 63.46 39.75
CA GLU A 176 -3.54 64.15 39.97
C GLU A 176 -3.25 64.48 41.44
N ASN A 177 -4.30 64.72 42.25
CA ASN A 177 -4.11 65.18 43.63
C ASN A 177 -4.46 64.10 44.66
N PHE A 178 -5.63 63.46 44.59
CA PHE A 178 -6.07 62.50 45.60
C PHE A 178 -5.59 61.07 45.31
N GLU A 179 -5.92 60.54 44.13
CA GLU A 179 -5.59 59.14 43.76
C GLU A 179 -4.07 58.90 43.80
N LYS A 180 -3.28 59.80 43.22
CA LYS A 180 -1.81 59.70 43.25
C LYS A 180 -1.24 59.69 44.67
N ALA A 181 -1.63 60.63 45.52
CA ALA A 181 -1.15 60.69 46.90
C ALA A 181 -1.60 59.47 47.73
N TYR A 182 -2.81 58.96 47.47
CA TYR A 182 -3.35 57.77 48.10
C TYR A 182 -2.55 56.51 47.71
N LEU A 183 -2.22 56.36 46.43
CA LEU A 183 -1.39 55.26 45.92
C LEU A 183 0.02 55.29 46.52
N GLU A 184 0.69 56.45 46.47
CA GLU A 184 2.06 56.62 46.99
C GLU A 184 2.15 56.29 48.50
N THR A 185 1.18 56.77 49.29
CA THR A 185 1.14 56.49 50.74
C THR A 185 0.86 55.02 51.03
N THR A 186 -0.03 54.39 50.25
CA THR A 186 -0.38 52.98 50.41
C THR A 186 0.79 52.07 50.04
N GLU A 187 1.51 52.39 48.97
CA GLU A 187 2.74 51.70 48.56
C GLU A 187 3.83 51.79 49.64
N GLU A 188 4.12 52.98 50.15
CA GLU A 188 5.16 53.18 51.17
C GLU A 188 4.84 52.42 52.48
N PHE A 189 3.58 52.44 52.91
CA PHE A 189 3.11 51.69 54.07
C PHE A 189 3.34 50.19 53.91
N TYR A 190 2.85 49.60 52.80
CA TYR A 190 2.98 48.16 52.59
C TYR A 190 4.40 47.72 52.29
N LYS A 191 5.22 48.55 51.64
CA LYS A 191 6.63 48.22 51.38
C LYS A 191 7.42 47.98 52.67
N THR A 192 7.15 48.76 53.70
CA THR A 192 7.79 48.60 55.02
C THR A 192 7.17 47.44 55.80
N GLN A 193 5.83 47.40 55.88
CA GLN A 193 5.13 46.42 56.70
C GLN A 193 5.28 44.99 56.16
N ALA A 194 5.22 44.81 54.84
CA ALA A 194 5.34 43.51 54.19
C ALA A 194 6.71 42.87 54.43
N ALA A 195 7.79 43.66 54.27
CA ALA A 195 9.15 43.19 54.50
C ALA A 195 9.36 42.73 55.96
N SER A 196 8.84 43.49 56.93
CA SER A 196 8.91 43.13 58.36
C SER A 196 8.15 41.83 58.65
N TYR A 197 6.92 41.69 58.12
CA TYR A 197 6.09 40.52 58.39
C TYR A 197 6.67 39.24 57.79
N LEU A 198 7.25 39.32 56.58
CA LEU A 198 7.89 38.18 55.92
C LEU A 198 9.09 37.66 56.73
N GLN A 199 9.91 38.55 57.28
CA GLN A 199 11.08 38.18 58.09
C GLN A 199 10.71 37.49 59.40
N GLU A 200 9.62 37.93 60.06
CA GLU A 200 9.19 37.39 61.35
C GLU A 200 8.43 36.06 61.24
N ASN A 201 7.58 35.91 60.22
CA ASN A 201 6.57 34.85 60.17
C ASN A 201 6.80 33.81 59.05
N GLY A 202 7.79 34.03 58.18
CA GLY A 202 8.11 33.16 57.06
C GLY A 202 7.13 33.25 55.88
N VAL A 203 7.49 32.60 54.77
CA VAL A 203 6.82 32.73 53.47
C VAL A 203 5.36 32.24 53.49
N GLN A 204 5.09 31.13 54.17
CA GLN A 204 3.75 30.50 54.15
C GLN A 204 2.70 31.36 54.85
N ASN A 205 3.02 31.90 56.04
CA ASN A 205 2.14 32.81 56.77
C ASN A 205 2.03 34.17 56.05
N TYR A 206 3.11 34.60 55.41
CA TYR A 206 3.11 35.82 54.61
C TYR A 206 2.13 35.75 53.43
N MET A 207 2.00 34.60 52.75
CA MET A 207 1.01 34.44 51.67
C MET A 207 -0.43 34.65 52.16
N GLN A 208 -0.78 34.12 53.34
CA GLN A 208 -2.11 34.33 53.93
C GLN A 208 -2.32 35.80 54.31
N TYR A 209 -1.28 36.43 54.88
CA TYR A 209 -1.28 37.85 55.19
C TYR A 209 -1.48 38.72 53.94
N ALA A 210 -0.77 38.43 52.85
CA ALA A 210 -0.88 39.16 51.59
C ALA A 210 -2.28 39.06 51.00
N GLU A 211 -2.87 37.85 50.93
CA GLU A 211 -4.23 37.65 50.42
C GLU A 211 -5.29 38.37 51.26
N MET A 212 -5.15 38.32 52.59
CA MET A 212 -6.03 39.04 53.51
C MET A 212 -5.94 40.56 53.30
N LYS A 213 -4.72 41.11 53.18
CA LYS A 213 -4.51 42.55 52.99
C LYS A 213 -4.98 43.03 51.63
N LEU A 214 -4.80 42.24 50.57
CA LEU A 214 -5.36 42.55 49.26
C LEU A 214 -6.89 42.68 49.30
N LYS A 215 -7.59 41.77 50.00
CA LYS A 215 -9.05 41.85 50.19
C LYS A 215 -9.48 43.06 51.02
N GLU A 216 -8.75 43.39 52.08
CA GLU A 216 -9.03 44.58 52.89
C GLU A 216 -8.89 45.87 52.08
N GLU A 217 -7.84 45.98 51.26
CA GLU A 217 -7.60 47.16 50.43
C GLU A 217 -8.56 47.26 49.26
N GLU A 218 -8.96 46.15 48.64
CA GLU A 218 -10.02 46.15 47.62
C GLU A 218 -11.34 46.66 48.19
N GLN A 219 -11.73 46.21 49.40
CA GLN A 219 -12.93 46.72 50.08
C GLN A 219 -12.80 48.20 50.48
N ARG A 220 -11.60 48.64 50.84
CA ARG A 220 -11.31 50.04 51.15
C ARG A 220 -11.38 50.91 49.90
N ALA A 221 -10.83 50.44 48.79
CA ALA A 221 -10.85 51.09 47.48
C ALA A 221 -12.27 51.44 47.05
N VAL A 222 -13.20 50.49 47.14
CA VAL A 222 -14.61 50.69 46.75
C VAL A 222 -15.30 51.78 47.59
N ARG A 223 -14.85 52.01 48.83
CA ARG A 223 -15.42 53.03 49.73
C ARG A 223 -14.86 54.44 49.51
N TYR A 224 -13.58 54.54 49.16
CA TYR A 224 -12.85 55.82 49.14
C TYR A 224 -12.42 56.30 47.75
N LEU A 225 -12.39 55.41 46.76
CA LEU A 225 -12.05 55.74 45.36
C LEU A 225 -13.32 55.85 44.49
N GLU A 226 -13.19 56.54 43.36
CA GLU A 226 -14.25 56.75 42.39
C GLU A 226 -14.64 55.44 41.68
N THR A 227 -15.94 55.10 41.70
CA THR A 227 -16.51 53.83 41.18
C THR A 227 -17.46 54.02 39.99
N ARG A 228 -17.63 55.25 39.49
CA ARG A 228 -18.45 55.51 38.29
C ARG A 228 -17.89 54.80 37.04
N LYS A 229 -18.79 54.37 36.14
CA LYS A 229 -18.42 53.79 34.83
C LYS A 229 -17.47 54.75 34.09
N ASN A 230 -16.29 54.23 33.71
CA ASN A 230 -15.14 54.90 33.07
C ASN A 230 -14.03 55.40 34.02
N CYS A 231 -13.99 54.96 35.29
CA CYS A 231 -12.86 55.21 36.20
C CYS A 231 -12.24 53.90 36.71
N ASP A 232 -10.96 53.67 36.41
CA ASP A 232 -10.23 52.45 36.76
C ASP A 232 -9.46 52.57 38.09
N SER A 233 -9.78 53.55 38.94
CA SER A 233 -9.01 53.86 40.15
C SER A 233 -8.89 52.71 41.13
N VAL A 234 -9.95 51.93 41.28
CA VAL A 234 -9.96 50.71 42.11
C VAL A 234 -9.00 49.66 41.54
N LEU A 235 -8.94 49.51 40.21
CA LEU A 235 -8.04 48.58 39.54
C LEU A 235 -6.57 49.04 39.69
N VAL A 236 -6.30 50.35 39.56
CA VAL A 236 -4.94 50.91 39.72
C VAL A 236 -4.42 50.71 41.15
N LEU A 237 -5.25 50.92 42.18
CA LEU A 237 -4.86 50.60 43.56
C LEU A 237 -4.63 49.11 43.75
N THR A 238 -5.50 48.27 43.20
CA THR A 238 -5.35 46.81 43.31
C THR A 238 -4.05 46.35 42.68
N ASP A 239 -3.70 46.84 41.50
CA ASP A 239 -2.41 46.57 40.83
C ASP A 239 -1.22 47.06 41.66
N CYS A 240 -1.32 48.26 42.27
CA CYS A 240 -0.29 48.78 43.17
C CYS A 240 -0.08 47.87 44.38
N CYS A 241 -1.16 47.50 45.08
CA CYS A 241 -1.08 46.60 46.23
C CYS A 241 -0.55 45.22 45.85
N VAL A 242 -0.95 44.67 44.69
CA VAL A 242 -0.43 43.39 44.18
C VAL A 242 1.07 43.48 43.90
N ASN A 243 1.55 44.57 43.29
CA ASN A 243 2.98 44.75 43.02
C ASN A 243 3.82 44.87 44.31
N VAL A 244 3.32 45.57 45.33
CA VAL A 244 4.04 45.80 46.58
C VAL A 244 4.00 44.57 47.50
N LEU A 245 2.82 43.95 47.67
CA LEU A 245 2.63 42.79 48.54
C LEU A 245 3.11 41.48 47.91
N VAL A 246 2.93 41.30 46.61
CA VAL A 246 3.20 40.02 45.94
C VAL A 246 4.36 40.15 44.95
N GLY A 247 4.32 41.15 44.06
CA GLY A 247 5.32 41.34 43.01
C GLY A 247 6.75 41.53 43.53
N SER A 248 6.91 42.29 44.62
CA SER A 248 8.23 42.59 45.24
C SER A 248 8.87 41.36 45.91
N PHE A 249 8.06 40.39 46.34
CA PHE A 249 8.51 39.19 47.03
C PHE A 249 8.31 37.91 46.20
N LYS A 250 8.00 38.06 44.90
CA LYS A 250 7.66 36.95 44.00
C LYS A 250 8.71 35.83 44.02
N GLU A 251 10.00 36.17 43.99
CA GLU A 251 11.08 35.18 43.90
C GLU A 251 11.18 34.36 45.20
N THR A 252 11.00 35.01 46.35
CA THR A 252 10.99 34.36 47.66
C THR A 252 9.78 33.45 47.83
N ILE A 253 8.61 33.87 47.35
CA ILE A 253 7.40 33.03 47.37
C ILE A 253 7.57 31.81 46.45
N LEU A 254 8.08 32.01 45.24
CA LEU A 254 8.26 30.95 44.25
C LEU A 254 9.33 29.91 44.63
N ALA A 255 10.30 30.27 45.47
CA ALA A 255 11.32 29.34 45.95
C ALA A 255 10.75 28.18 46.79
N GLU A 256 9.60 28.38 47.45
CA GLU A 256 8.91 27.35 48.22
C GLU A 256 8.07 26.39 47.35
N CYS A 257 7.79 26.77 46.10
CA CYS A 257 6.91 26.04 45.19
C CYS A 257 7.35 24.57 44.94
N PRO A 258 8.64 24.26 44.65
CA PRO A 258 9.08 22.87 44.45
C PRO A 258 8.87 21.98 45.69
N GLY A 259 9.11 22.52 46.89
CA GLY A 259 8.93 21.80 48.14
C GLY A 259 7.46 21.46 48.41
N MET A 260 6.55 22.40 48.15
CA MET A 260 5.11 22.20 48.29
C MET A 260 4.55 21.20 47.28
N ILE A 261 5.06 21.20 46.03
CA ILE A 261 4.71 20.20 45.01
C ILE A 261 5.16 18.80 45.47
N ALA A 262 6.38 18.68 45.99
CA ALA A 262 6.93 17.41 46.46
C ALA A 262 6.13 16.83 47.65
N ALA A 263 5.73 17.69 48.59
CA ALA A 263 4.96 17.32 49.78
C ALA A 263 3.43 17.19 49.53
N ASN A 264 2.96 17.49 48.31
CA ASN A 264 1.54 17.45 47.94
C ASN A 264 0.64 18.38 48.80
N GLU A 265 1.14 19.57 49.13
CA GLU A 265 0.43 20.57 49.95
C GLU A 265 -0.54 21.42 49.11
N THR A 266 -1.65 20.82 48.67
CA THR A 266 -2.60 21.41 47.71
C THR A 266 -3.21 22.74 48.14
N GLU A 267 -3.59 22.89 49.41
CA GLU A 267 -4.19 24.13 49.94
C GLU A 267 -3.23 25.33 49.86
N LYS A 268 -1.94 25.09 50.15
CA LYS A 268 -0.91 26.15 50.12
C LYS A 268 -0.55 26.52 48.68
N LEU A 269 -0.48 25.53 47.79
CA LEU A 269 -0.28 25.74 46.37
C LEU A 269 -1.44 26.52 45.74
N LEU A 270 -2.69 26.27 46.16
CA LEU A 270 -3.85 27.02 45.72
C LEU A 270 -3.77 28.50 46.12
N LEU A 271 -3.35 28.76 47.36
CA LEU A 271 -3.12 30.13 47.83
C LEU A 271 -1.98 30.81 47.04
N MET A 272 -0.87 30.10 46.81
CA MET A 272 0.24 30.61 46.00
C MET A 272 -0.21 30.93 44.57
N PHE A 273 -1.00 30.06 43.95
CA PHE A 273 -1.55 30.26 42.61
C PHE A 273 -2.45 31.49 42.55
N GLN A 274 -3.38 31.65 43.50
CA GLN A 274 -4.28 32.81 43.56
C GLN A 274 -3.53 34.14 43.68
N LEU A 275 -2.40 34.16 44.38
CA LEU A 275 -1.54 35.34 44.50
C LEU A 275 -0.71 35.58 43.24
N MET A 276 -0.09 34.54 42.69
CA MET A 276 0.77 34.64 41.51
C MET A 276 -0.01 34.95 40.22
N ASP A 277 -1.28 34.55 40.13
CA ASP A 277 -2.14 34.86 38.98
C ASP A 277 -2.48 36.35 38.88
N ARG A 278 -2.43 37.08 40.01
CA ARG A 278 -2.59 38.54 40.04
C ARG A 278 -1.33 39.28 39.56
N VAL A 279 -0.16 38.62 39.58
CA VAL A 279 1.12 39.21 39.16
C VAL A 279 1.40 38.85 37.70
N ARG A 280 1.73 39.85 36.88
CA ARG A 280 2.13 39.60 35.48
C ARG A 280 3.35 38.69 35.44
N GLY A 281 3.20 37.52 34.81
CA GLY A 281 4.25 36.51 34.68
C GLY A 281 4.58 35.76 35.98
N GLY A 282 3.76 35.87 37.03
CA GLY A 282 3.98 35.18 38.31
C GLY A 282 3.74 33.66 38.23
N VAL A 283 2.89 33.22 37.30
CA VAL A 283 2.48 31.81 37.14
C VAL A 283 3.51 30.99 36.35
N ASP A 284 4.28 31.61 35.45
CA ASP A 284 5.21 30.92 34.55
C ASP A 284 6.28 30.09 35.30
N PRO A 285 6.89 30.56 36.41
CA PRO A 285 7.83 29.76 37.19
C PRO A 285 7.16 28.58 37.91
N MET A 286 5.90 28.70 38.32
CA MET A 286 5.14 27.60 38.92
C MET A 286 4.88 26.48 37.89
N ILE A 287 4.59 26.86 36.65
CA ILE A 287 4.47 25.93 35.52
C ILE A 287 5.79 25.20 35.28
N ALA A 288 6.91 25.92 35.25
CA ALA A 288 8.23 25.32 35.06
C ALA A 288 8.60 24.33 36.19
N ASN A 289 8.29 24.66 37.43
CA ASN A 289 8.49 23.77 38.58
C ASN A 289 7.65 22.49 38.50
N LEU A 290 6.40 22.59 38.05
CA LEU A 290 5.55 21.42 37.82
C LEU A 290 6.09 20.53 36.70
N GLU A 291 6.52 21.11 35.57
CA GLU A 291 7.11 20.37 34.45
C GLU A 291 8.37 19.61 34.86
N SER A 292 9.23 20.23 35.68
CA SER A 292 10.48 19.62 36.15
C SER A 292 10.29 18.49 37.16
N TYR A 293 9.19 18.49 37.93
CA TYR A 293 8.95 17.50 38.99
C TYR A 293 8.30 16.20 38.46
N ILE A 294 7.80 16.19 37.23
CA ILE A 294 7.17 15.02 36.58
C ILE A 294 8.23 14.01 36.06
N ASP A 295 9.51 14.16 36.38
CA ASP A 295 10.59 13.33 35.85
C ASP A 295 10.90 12.06 36.68
N SER A 296 11.17 10.96 35.97
CA SER A 296 11.67 9.66 36.42
C SER A 296 10.72 8.69 37.17
N GLU A 297 10.13 7.72 36.45
CA GLU A 297 9.69 6.44 37.04
C GLU A 297 9.67 5.31 35.98
N LYS A 298 9.99 4.07 36.39
CA LYS A 298 10.47 2.99 35.48
C LYS A 298 9.43 1.92 35.12
N TYR A 299 8.26 1.89 35.76
CA TYR A 299 7.22 0.87 35.51
C TYR A 299 5.89 1.46 35.07
N VAL A 300 5.09 0.69 34.30
CA VAL A 300 3.79 1.14 33.76
C VAL A 300 2.78 1.48 34.87
N GLU A 301 2.70 0.69 35.95
CA GLU A 301 1.79 0.99 37.06
C GLU A 301 2.21 2.24 37.84
N GLU A 302 3.51 2.45 38.00
CA GLU A 302 4.09 3.66 38.58
C GLU A 302 3.76 4.87 37.70
N LEU A 303 3.91 4.75 36.38
CA LEU A 303 3.57 5.81 35.41
C LEU A 303 2.08 6.18 35.42
N LEU A 304 1.17 5.20 35.57
CA LEU A 304 -0.26 5.45 35.74
C LEU A 304 -0.56 6.13 37.09
N THR A 305 0.14 5.72 38.15
CA THR A 305 0.03 6.32 39.49
C THR A 305 0.51 7.77 39.47
N LEU A 306 1.62 8.04 38.78
CA LEU A 306 2.18 9.36 38.55
C LEU A 306 1.16 10.27 37.84
N PHE A 307 0.56 9.79 36.75
CA PHE A 307 -0.46 10.54 36.00
C PHE A 307 -1.67 10.91 36.86
N ASN A 308 -2.18 9.95 37.64
CA ASN A 308 -3.31 10.19 38.53
C ASN A 308 -2.97 11.15 39.66
N ARG A 309 -1.76 11.03 40.25
CA ARG A 309 -1.26 11.94 41.30
C ARG A 309 -1.19 13.38 40.80
N PHE A 310 -0.55 13.63 39.65
CA PHE A 310 -0.42 14.98 39.11
C PHE A 310 -1.72 15.54 38.55
N SER A 311 -2.61 14.70 38.02
CA SER A 311 -3.94 15.14 37.61
C SER A 311 -4.78 15.60 38.81
N LYS A 312 -4.69 14.88 39.93
CA LYS A 312 -5.32 15.30 41.18
C LYS A 312 -4.66 16.57 41.73
N LEU A 313 -3.33 16.67 41.67
CA LEU A 313 -2.61 17.88 42.08
C LEU A 313 -3.07 19.10 41.29
N VAL A 314 -3.16 19.01 39.95
CA VAL A 314 -3.61 20.15 39.12
C VAL A 314 -5.04 20.55 39.43
N LYS A 315 -5.91 19.58 39.66
CA LYS A 315 -7.29 19.82 40.07
C LYS A 315 -7.37 20.54 41.43
N ASP A 316 -6.72 19.97 42.44
CA ASP A 316 -6.88 20.41 43.83
C ASP A 316 -6.05 21.67 44.14
N ALA A 317 -4.85 21.81 43.56
CA ALA A 317 -3.93 22.91 43.81
C ALA A 317 -4.04 24.07 42.81
N PHE A 318 -4.45 23.80 41.57
CA PHE A 318 -4.50 24.81 40.49
C PHE A 318 -5.90 24.96 39.88
N ASN A 319 -6.94 24.36 40.49
CA ASN A 319 -8.34 24.48 40.11
C ASN A 319 -8.61 24.20 38.61
N ASP A 320 -7.95 23.18 38.06
CA ASP A 320 -8.03 22.79 36.65
C ASP A 320 -7.67 23.95 35.67
N ASP A 321 -6.75 24.84 36.06
CA ASP A 321 -6.29 25.93 35.19
C ASP A 321 -5.67 25.38 33.88
N PRO A 322 -6.10 25.88 32.70
CA PRO A 322 -5.65 25.38 31.41
C PRO A 322 -4.13 25.43 31.19
N ARG A 323 -3.42 26.38 31.82
CA ARG A 323 -1.95 26.50 31.70
C ARG A 323 -1.25 25.34 32.41
N PHE A 324 -1.71 24.98 33.60
CA PHE A 324 -1.17 23.84 34.36
C PHE A 324 -1.57 22.49 33.75
N LEU A 325 -2.77 22.38 33.19
CA LEU A 325 -3.18 21.20 32.41
C LEU A 325 -2.27 21.01 31.20
N THR A 326 -1.95 22.08 30.48
CA THR A 326 -1.02 22.07 29.33
C THR A 326 0.40 21.69 29.76
N ALA A 327 0.88 22.22 30.88
CA ALA A 327 2.18 21.90 31.46
C ALA A 327 2.31 20.43 31.83
N ARG A 328 1.31 19.90 32.55
CA ARG A 328 1.19 18.47 32.86
C ARG A 328 1.24 17.64 31.58
N ASP A 329 0.38 17.94 30.61
CA ASP A 329 0.28 17.19 29.35
C ASP A 329 1.59 17.20 28.56
N LYS A 330 2.29 18.34 28.53
CA LYS A 330 3.62 18.49 27.91
C LYS A 330 4.68 17.66 28.64
N ALA A 331 4.72 17.71 29.97
CA ALA A 331 5.68 16.94 30.77
C ALA A 331 5.45 15.43 30.61
N PHE A 332 4.20 14.96 30.70
CA PHE A 332 3.86 13.55 30.47
C PHE A 332 4.20 13.07 29.07
N LYS A 333 3.97 13.91 28.05
CA LYS A 333 4.40 13.59 26.67
C LYS A 333 5.91 13.42 26.57
N THR A 334 6.70 14.23 27.29
CA THR A 334 8.16 14.06 27.31
C THR A 334 8.56 12.74 27.96
N VAL A 335 8.03 12.44 29.16
CA VAL A 335 8.38 11.23 29.94
C VAL A 335 8.03 9.94 29.20
N VAL A 336 6.83 9.85 28.64
CA VAL A 336 6.35 8.63 27.94
C VAL A 336 7.20 8.31 26.69
N ASN A 337 7.74 9.34 26.05
CA ASN A 337 8.53 9.21 24.83
C ASN A 337 10.05 9.25 25.06
N ASP A 338 10.51 9.31 26.32
CA ASP A 338 11.94 9.34 26.65
C ASP A 338 12.59 7.96 26.47
N SER A 339 13.55 7.87 25.55
CA SER A 339 14.31 6.66 25.24
C SER A 339 15.39 6.31 26.28
N THR A 340 15.79 7.25 27.13
CA THR A 340 16.78 7.04 28.21
C THR A 340 16.15 6.34 29.41
N ILE A 341 14.88 6.62 29.69
CA ILE A 341 14.06 5.98 30.73
C ILE A 341 13.63 4.58 30.26
N PHE A 342 13.16 4.45 29.02
CA PHE A 342 12.64 3.21 28.45
C PHE A 342 13.49 2.73 27.25
N LYS A 343 14.68 2.18 27.49
CA LYS A 343 15.56 1.70 26.41
C LYS A 343 15.01 0.46 25.71
N LEU A 344 14.87 0.53 24.38
CA LEU A 344 14.69 -0.61 23.50
C LEU A 344 16.05 -1.05 22.93
N GLU A 345 16.66 -2.10 23.47
CA GLU A 345 17.74 -2.81 22.75
C GLU A 345 17.10 -3.80 21.78
N LEU A 346 17.09 -3.45 20.50
CA LEU A 346 16.76 -4.40 19.44
C LEU A 346 17.85 -5.49 19.41
N PRO A 347 17.50 -6.79 19.38
CA PRO A 347 18.47 -7.83 19.10
C PRO A 347 18.91 -7.69 17.65
N ASN A 348 20.03 -7.00 17.41
CA ASN A 348 20.76 -7.11 16.16
C ASN A 348 21.20 -8.57 16.03
N LYS A 349 20.53 -9.35 15.17
CA LYS A 349 21.08 -10.63 14.71
C LYS A 349 22.48 -10.34 14.14
N SER A 350 23.48 -10.88 14.83
CA SER A 350 24.87 -10.78 14.45
C SER A 350 25.14 -11.48 13.11
N LYS A 351 25.76 -10.74 12.20
CA LYS A 351 26.90 -11.14 11.35
C LYS A 351 26.85 -12.54 10.71
N SER A 352 26.60 -12.55 9.40
CA SER A 352 27.29 -13.45 8.48
C SER A 352 27.53 -12.74 7.14
N GLY A 353 28.79 -12.39 6.88
CA GLY A 353 29.43 -12.19 5.56
C GLY A 353 28.83 -11.19 4.58
N GLY A 354 29.53 -10.07 4.34
CA GLY A 354 29.38 -9.23 3.14
C GLY A 354 29.28 -7.74 3.47
N GLY A 355 30.26 -6.96 3.02
CA GLY A 355 30.36 -5.52 3.31
C GLY A 355 29.16 -4.71 2.80
N GLY A 356 28.47 -4.05 3.73
CA GLY A 356 27.43 -3.06 3.47
C GLY A 356 27.33 -2.12 4.69
N LEU A 357 27.16 -0.82 4.44
CA LEU A 357 27.28 0.25 5.43
C LEU A 357 26.42 0.04 6.69
N ASN A 358 27.05 0.21 7.86
CA ASN A 358 26.41 0.22 9.18
C ASN A 358 25.40 1.39 9.31
N THR A 359 24.10 1.11 9.24
CA THR A 359 23.05 2.04 9.68
C THR A 359 22.73 1.80 11.16
N LYS A 360 23.22 2.67 12.05
CA LYS A 360 22.73 2.74 13.44
C LYS A 360 21.32 3.37 13.44
N SER A 361 20.29 2.60 13.78
CA SER A 361 18.96 3.13 14.11
C SER A 361 19.00 3.85 15.46
N GLN A 362 18.32 5.01 15.58
CA GLN A 362 18.16 5.73 16.85
C GLN A 362 17.39 4.87 17.88
N PRO A 363 17.70 5.00 19.19
CA PRO A 363 16.97 4.30 20.24
C PRO A 363 15.54 4.87 20.39
N GLU A 364 14.54 4.00 20.43
CA GLU A 364 13.12 4.36 20.65
C GLU A 364 12.66 3.99 22.07
N SER A 365 11.63 4.68 22.57
CA SER A 365 11.00 4.37 23.85
C SER A 365 10.31 3.00 23.80
N ARG A 366 10.56 2.16 24.82
CA ARG A 366 9.90 0.86 25.04
C ARG A 366 8.50 1.00 25.64
N CYS A 367 8.07 2.20 26.03
CA CYS A 367 6.77 2.43 26.67
C CYS A 367 5.57 1.86 25.87
N PRO A 368 5.42 2.07 24.54
CA PRO A 368 4.30 1.51 23.78
C PRO A 368 4.23 -0.03 23.82
N GLU A 369 5.38 -0.72 23.79
CA GLU A 369 5.46 -2.18 23.93
C GLU A 369 4.98 -2.62 25.33
N LEU A 370 5.46 -1.93 26.37
CA LEU A 370 5.10 -2.24 27.75
C LEU A 370 3.60 -2.03 28.02
N LEU A 371 3.01 -0.96 27.47
CA LEU A 371 1.56 -0.72 27.54
C LEU A 371 0.78 -1.84 26.86
N ALA A 372 1.20 -2.28 25.67
CA ALA A 372 0.55 -3.38 24.96
C ALA A 372 0.68 -4.72 25.71
N ASN A 373 1.84 -4.99 26.31
CA ASN A 373 2.06 -6.18 27.14
C ASN A 373 1.22 -6.15 28.43
N PHE A 374 1.05 -4.97 29.03
CA PHE A 374 0.21 -4.80 30.20
C PHE A 374 -1.27 -5.03 29.86
N CYS A 375 -1.75 -4.52 28.72
CA CYS A 375 -3.08 -4.84 28.20
C CYS A 375 -3.26 -6.35 28.01
N ASP A 376 -2.29 -7.06 27.41
CA ASP A 376 -2.35 -8.53 27.27
C ASP A 376 -2.42 -9.25 28.63
N MET A 377 -1.69 -8.75 29.62
CA MET A 377 -1.70 -9.34 30.97
C MET A 377 -3.06 -9.20 31.67
N LEU A 378 -3.77 -8.10 31.41
CA LEU A 378 -5.11 -7.83 31.93
C LEU A 378 -6.20 -8.61 31.18
N LEU A 379 -6.12 -8.67 29.85
CA LEU A 379 -7.12 -9.29 28.97
C LEU A 379 -7.02 -10.83 28.90
N ARG A 380 -6.00 -11.43 29.52
CA ARG A 380 -5.81 -12.89 29.62
C ARG A 380 -5.91 -13.36 31.06
N LYS A 381 -6.35 -14.61 31.28
CA LYS A 381 -6.46 -15.26 32.61
C LYS A 381 -5.11 -15.53 33.29
N THR A 382 -4.40 -14.47 33.66
CA THR A 382 -3.14 -14.45 34.41
C THR A 382 -3.38 -14.53 35.92
N PRO A 383 -2.37 -14.90 36.74
CA PRO A 383 -2.49 -14.81 38.19
C PRO A 383 -2.80 -13.40 38.72
N TYR A 384 -2.46 -12.37 37.93
CA TYR A 384 -2.72 -10.98 38.26
C TYR A 384 -4.16 -10.57 37.94
N SER A 385 -4.63 -10.77 36.70
CA SER A 385 -6.04 -10.50 36.32
C SER A 385 -7.05 -11.27 37.16
N LYS A 386 -6.74 -12.50 37.58
CA LYS A 386 -7.61 -13.30 38.47
C LYS A 386 -7.84 -12.69 39.85
N LYS A 387 -6.99 -11.74 40.29
CA LYS A 387 -7.16 -11.03 41.56
C LYS A 387 -8.00 -9.77 41.42
N LEU A 388 -8.34 -9.37 40.19
CA LEU A 388 -9.07 -8.16 39.87
C LEU A 388 -10.49 -8.51 39.41
N THR A 389 -11.43 -7.63 39.70
CA THR A 389 -12.79 -7.65 39.16
C THR A 389 -12.83 -7.14 37.73
N SER A 390 -13.92 -7.41 36.99
CA SER A 390 -14.07 -6.92 35.62
C SER A 390 -14.04 -5.39 35.55
N ASP A 391 -14.67 -4.72 36.53
CA ASP A 391 -14.68 -3.25 36.63
C ASP A 391 -13.28 -2.67 36.89
N GLU A 392 -12.47 -3.31 37.74
CA GLU A 392 -11.09 -2.89 37.98
C GLU A 392 -10.20 -3.09 36.75
N ILE A 393 -10.42 -4.17 35.99
CA ILE A 393 -9.72 -4.42 34.72
C ILE A 393 -10.09 -3.32 33.70
N GLN A 394 -11.38 -3.02 33.57
CA GLN A 394 -11.86 -1.95 32.70
C GLN A 394 -11.26 -0.59 33.07
N ALA A 395 -11.24 -0.24 34.36
CA ALA A 395 -10.64 1.02 34.83
C ALA A 395 -9.15 1.09 34.46
N LYS A 396 -8.37 0.05 34.73
CA LYS A 396 -6.95 -0.01 34.38
C LYS A 396 -6.71 0.06 32.87
N LEU A 397 -7.55 -0.56 32.05
CA LEU A 397 -7.45 -0.44 30.58
C LEU A 397 -7.72 0.99 30.11
N LYS A 398 -8.71 1.68 30.68
CA LYS A 398 -8.97 3.10 30.37
C LYS A 398 -7.81 4.01 30.77
N ASP A 399 -7.17 3.76 31.91
CA ASP A 399 -5.98 4.52 32.32
C ASP A 399 -4.81 4.32 31.33
N VAL A 400 -4.61 3.10 30.82
CA VAL A 400 -3.61 2.81 29.78
C VAL A 400 -3.90 3.60 28.50
N LEU A 401 -5.16 3.69 28.09
CA LEU A 401 -5.58 4.44 26.90
C LEU A 401 -5.36 5.95 27.06
N LEU A 402 -5.50 6.47 28.27
CA LEU A 402 -5.19 7.86 28.59
C LEU A 402 -3.70 8.16 28.40
N VAL A 403 -2.82 7.26 28.88
CA VAL A 403 -1.37 7.37 28.65
C VAL A 403 -1.03 7.21 27.17
N LEU A 404 -1.69 6.28 26.47
CA LEU A 404 -1.48 6.01 25.04
C LEU A 404 -1.74 7.26 24.17
N LYS A 405 -2.59 8.20 24.62
CA LYS A 405 -2.82 9.49 23.96
C LYS A 405 -1.53 10.31 23.82
N TYR A 406 -0.62 10.22 24.79
CA TYR A 406 0.64 10.97 24.84
C TYR A 406 1.81 10.25 24.14
N VAL A 407 1.63 8.98 23.77
CA VAL A 407 2.61 8.20 23.00
C VAL A 407 2.68 8.71 21.56
N ILE A 408 3.89 8.92 21.05
CA ILE A 408 4.14 9.35 19.66
C ILE A 408 4.08 8.15 18.70
N ASN A 409 4.81 7.08 18.99
CA ASN A 409 4.89 5.87 18.16
C ASN A 409 3.82 4.84 18.58
N LYS A 410 2.57 5.17 18.27
CA LYS A 410 1.38 4.33 18.54
C LYS A 410 1.33 3.08 17.66
N ASP A 411 1.97 3.11 16.50
CA ASP A 411 2.18 1.96 15.61
C ASP A 411 2.86 0.78 16.33
N VAL A 412 3.83 1.06 17.19
CA VAL A 412 4.52 0.05 18.01
C VAL A 412 3.52 -0.61 18.95
N PHE A 413 2.71 0.17 19.67
CA PHE A 413 1.64 -0.36 20.51
C PHE A 413 0.68 -1.23 19.67
N MET A 414 0.22 -0.73 18.53
CA MET A 414 -0.74 -1.44 17.66
C MET A 414 -0.18 -2.75 17.12
N ARG A 415 1.11 -2.80 16.75
CA ARG A 415 1.78 -4.02 16.29
C ARG A 415 1.79 -5.10 17.38
N TYR A 416 2.20 -4.74 18.61
CA TYR A 416 2.20 -5.67 19.73
C TYR A 416 0.78 -6.04 20.17
N HIS A 417 -0.14 -5.08 20.23
CA HIS A 417 -1.53 -5.30 20.60
C HIS A 417 -2.22 -6.25 19.61
N LYS A 418 -2.04 -6.03 18.30
CA LYS A 418 -2.54 -6.92 17.24
C LYS A 418 -1.96 -8.32 17.36
N ALA A 419 -0.64 -8.44 17.57
CA ALA A 419 0.00 -9.74 17.74
C ALA A 419 -0.56 -10.50 18.96
N HIS A 420 -0.74 -9.81 20.08
CA HIS A 420 -1.35 -10.38 21.28
C HIS A 420 -2.81 -10.77 21.06
N LEU A 421 -3.60 -9.92 20.39
CA LEU A 421 -5.00 -10.22 20.06
C LEU A 421 -5.11 -11.44 19.14
N THR A 422 -4.32 -11.49 18.05
CA THR A 422 -4.24 -12.65 17.14
C THR A 422 -4.01 -13.93 17.93
N ARG A 423 -3.05 -13.90 18.86
CA ARG A 423 -2.75 -15.03 19.72
C ARG A 423 -3.92 -15.39 20.63
N ARG A 424 -4.54 -14.40 21.29
CA ARG A 424 -5.65 -14.64 22.23
C ARG A 424 -6.87 -15.22 21.53
N LEU A 425 -7.20 -14.74 20.33
CA LEU A 425 -8.31 -15.24 19.52
C LEU A 425 -8.05 -16.61 18.89
N ILE A 426 -6.81 -16.93 18.49
CA ILE A 426 -6.49 -18.26 17.96
C ILE A 426 -6.45 -19.30 19.07
N LEU A 427 -5.88 -18.96 20.23
CA LEU A 427 -5.74 -19.90 21.34
C LEU A 427 -6.96 -19.91 22.30
N ASP A 428 -7.97 -19.08 22.06
CA ASP A 428 -9.13 -18.87 22.94
C ASP A 428 -8.72 -18.61 24.40
N THR A 429 -7.75 -17.72 24.59
CA THR A 429 -7.16 -17.43 25.92
C THR A 429 -7.63 -16.12 26.55
N SER A 430 -8.54 -15.40 25.89
CA SER A 430 -9.15 -14.18 26.44
C SER A 430 -9.84 -14.45 27.78
N ALA A 431 -9.69 -13.52 28.72
CA ALA A 431 -10.36 -13.56 30.01
C ALA A 431 -11.86 -13.25 29.86
N ASP A 432 -12.16 -12.25 29.04
CA ASP A 432 -13.47 -11.69 28.79
C ASP A 432 -13.54 -11.26 27.31
N SER A 433 -14.52 -11.77 26.57
CA SER A 433 -14.67 -11.48 25.13
C SER A 433 -15.32 -10.13 24.87
N GLU A 434 -16.20 -9.66 25.76
CA GLU A 434 -16.84 -8.34 25.62
C GLU A 434 -15.83 -7.23 25.87
N MET A 435 -14.95 -7.41 26.86
CA MET A 435 -13.85 -6.49 27.14
C MET A 435 -12.88 -6.36 25.95
N GLU A 436 -12.68 -7.43 25.17
CA GLU A 436 -11.83 -7.41 23.97
C GLU A 436 -12.49 -6.63 22.83
N GLU A 437 -13.81 -6.76 22.64
CA GLU A 437 -14.56 -5.96 21.66
C GLU A 437 -14.58 -4.48 22.09
N ASN A 438 -14.84 -4.20 23.37
CA ASN A 438 -14.79 -2.84 23.95
C ASN A 438 -13.41 -2.19 23.78
N MET A 439 -12.32 -2.95 23.93
CA MET A 439 -10.96 -2.43 23.72
C MET A 439 -10.75 -1.93 22.28
N VAL A 440 -11.33 -2.60 21.27
CA VAL A 440 -11.26 -2.14 19.88
C VAL A 440 -12.02 -0.83 19.68
N GLU A 441 -13.18 -0.67 20.32
CA GLU A 441 -13.95 0.57 20.32
C GLU A 441 -13.19 1.69 21.01
N TRP A 442 -12.64 1.45 22.20
CA TRP A 442 -11.88 2.47 22.91
C TRP A 442 -10.59 2.88 22.18
N LEU A 443 -9.93 1.96 21.47
CA LEU A 443 -8.80 2.32 20.59
C LEU A 443 -9.22 3.24 19.44
N ARG A 444 -10.46 3.10 18.93
CA ARG A 444 -11.04 4.03 17.95
C ARG A 444 -11.20 5.42 18.56
N ASP A 445 -11.71 5.51 19.78
CA ASP A 445 -11.93 6.78 20.49
C ASP A 445 -10.63 7.52 20.83
N VAL A 446 -9.54 6.79 21.07
CA VAL A 446 -8.18 7.36 21.26
C VAL A 446 -7.61 7.97 19.96
N GLY A 447 -8.26 7.74 18.82
CA GLY A 447 -7.88 8.28 17.52
C GLY A 447 -6.89 7.40 16.75
N MET A 448 -6.89 6.09 17.00
CA MET A 448 -6.14 5.14 16.16
C MET A 448 -6.73 5.08 14.74
N PRO A 449 -5.93 4.90 13.68
CA PRO A 449 -6.44 4.90 12.31
C PRO A 449 -7.51 3.85 12.06
N ALA A 450 -8.58 4.25 11.38
CA ALA A 450 -9.72 3.40 11.10
C ALA A 450 -9.33 2.11 10.37
N ASP A 451 -8.38 2.14 9.44
CA ASP A 451 -7.96 0.95 8.68
C ASP A 451 -7.38 -0.16 9.57
N TYR A 452 -6.64 0.20 10.62
CA TYR A 452 -6.10 -0.75 11.59
C TYR A 452 -7.18 -1.29 12.51
N ILE A 453 -8.06 -0.42 13.01
CA ILE A 453 -9.18 -0.79 13.88
C ILE A 453 -10.18 -1.69 13.14
N ASN A 454 -10.46 -1.40 11.87
CA ASN A 454 -11.32 -2.23 11.02
C ASN A 454 -10.74 -3.62 10.79
N LYS A 455 -9.40 -3.74 10.67
CA LYS A 455 -8.73 -5.05 10.62
C LYS A 455 -8.92 -5.82 11.93
N LEU A 456 -8.76 -5.17 13.10
CA LEU A 456 -9.00 -5.82 14.40
C LEU A 456 -10.47 -6.24 14.56
N ALA A 457 -11.43 -5.37 14.26
CA ALA A 457 -12.85 -5.69 14.31
C ALA A 457 -13.21 -6.87 13.39
N ARG A 458 -12.63 -6.90 12.17
CA ARG A 458 -12.82 -8.02 11.23
C ARG A 458 -12.25 -9.34 11.76
N MET A 459 -11.20 -9.33 12.59
CA MET A 459 -10.71 -10.57 13.23
C MET A 459 -11.77 -11.21 14.14
N PHE A 460 -12.54 -10.44 14.90
CA PHE A 460 -13.66 -10.99 15.70
C PHE A 460 -14.76 -11.58 14.81
N GLN A 461 -15.10 -10.89 13.72
CA GLN A 461 -16.07 -11.38 12.75
C GLN A 461 -15.61 -12.70 12.12
N ASP A 462 -14.34 -12.80 11.72
CA ASP A 462 -13.76 -14.02 11.16
C ASP A 462 -13.83 -15.20 12.14
N ILE A 463 -13.59 -14.96 13.45
CA ILE A 463 -13.74 -16.01 14.48
C ILE A 463 -15.19 -16.48 14.59
N LYS A 464 -16.16 -15.55 14.58
CA LYS A 464 -17.60 -15.90 14.62
C LYS A 464 -17.98 -16.75 13.41
N VAL A 465 -17.64 -16.29 12.20
CA VAL A 465 -17.89 -17.04 10.94
C VAL A 465 -17.20 -18.40 10.94
N SER A 466 -15.96 -18.47 11.44
CA SER A 466 -15.23 -19.72 11.51
C SER A 466 -15.87 -20.72 12.50
N ASN A 467 -16.43 -20.25 13.60
CA ASN A 467 -17.14 -21.10 14.55
C ASN A 467 -18.41 -21.69 13.91
N ASP A 468 -19.16 -20.90 13.14
CA ASP A 468 -20.34 -21.36 12.40
C ASP A 468 -19.95 -22.43 11.36
N LEU A 469 -18.86 -22.22 10.62
CA LEU A 469 -18.32 -23.20 9.68
C LEU A 469 -17.89 -24.50 10.38
N ASN A 470 -17.25 -24.41 11.54
CA ASN A 470 -16.89 -25.58 12.34
C ASN A 470 -18.12 -26.37 12.79
N GLN A 471 -19.17 -25.70 13.25
CA GLN A 471 -20.41 -26.37 13.65
C GLN A 471 -21.09 -27.06 12.47
N GLY A 472 -21.15 -26.38 11.31
CA GLY A 472 -21.65 -26.97 10.06
C GLY A 472 -20.87 -28.22 9.65
N PHE A 473 -19.54 -28.11 9.67
CA PHE A 473 -18.66 -29.22 9.32
C PHE A 473 -18.80 -30.41 10.28
N LYS A 474 -18.80 -30.15 11.61
CA LYS A 474 -19.01 -31.20 12.62
C LYS A 474 -20.34 -31.90 12.43
N THR A 475 -21.40 -31.18 12.07
CA THR A 475 -22.73 -31.76 11.83
C THR A 475 -22.75 -32.67 10.60
N GLU A 476 -22.11 -32.27 9.49
CA GLU A 476 -22.05 -33.06 8.25
C GLU A 476 -21.15 -34.31 8.42
N TYR A 477 -20.01 -34.17 9.12
CA TYR A 477 -19.03 -35.26 9.30
C TYR A 477 -19.30 -36.18 10.50
N LYS A 478 -20.25 -35.85 11.39
CA LYS A 478 -20.64 -36.71 12.53
C LYS A 478 -21.07 -38.12 12.10
N LYS A 479 -21.64 -38.24 10.90
CA LYS A 479 -22.16 -39.50 10.35
C LYS A 479 -21.06 -40.47 9.87
N LYS A 480 -19.84 -39.99 9.64
CA LYS A 480 -18.72 -40.79 9.10
C LYS A 480 -17.83 -41.43 10.18
N GLY A 481 -18.02 -41.07 11.46
CA GLY A 481 -17.16 -41.48 12.57
C GLY A 481 -15.76 -40.83 12.50
N GLY A 482 -15.05 -40.72 13.64
CA GLY A 482 -13.67 -40.22 13.69
C GLY A 482 -13.43 -39.07 14.68
N ILE A 483 -12.30 -38.38 14.53
CA ILE A 483 -11.82 -37.31 15.43
C ILE A 483 -12.55 -35.97 15.26
N ALA A 484 -13.62 -35.91 14.47
CA ALA A 484 -14.25 -34.67 14.03
C ALA A 484 -14.75 -33.78 15.18
N ASP A 485 -15.26 -34.40 16.25
CA ASP A 485 -15.71 -33.68 17.45
C ASP A 485 -14.53 -33.04 18.21
N SER A 486 -13.34 -33.63 18.13
CA SER A 486 -12.11 -33.23 18.81
C SER A 486 -11.29 -32.17 18.05
N VAL A 487 -11.55 -31.96 16.76
CA VAL A 487 -10.83 -30.98 15.92
C VAL A 487 -11.62 -29.68 15.81
N ASN A 488 -10.93 -28.54 15.86
CA ASN A 488 -11.51 -27.21 15.67
C ASN A 488 -10.70 -26.44 14.62
N ILE A 489 -11.31 -26.05 13.50
CA ILE A 489 -10.61 -25.47 12.34
C ILE A 489 -10.89 -23.97 12.27
N LYS A 490 -9.85 -23.15 12.40
CA LYS A 490 -10.01 -21.69 12.30
C LYS A 490 -9.73 -21.23 10.86
N ILE A 491 -10.79 -20.92 10.11
CA ILE A 491 -10.71 -20.39 8.74
C ILE A 491 -10.77 -18.86 8.80
N LEU A 492 -9.63 -18.21 8.55
CA LEU A 492 -9.42 -16.79 8.82
C LEU A 492 -9.04 -16.03 7.54
N ASN A 493 -9.41 -14.76 7.46
CA ASN A 493 -9.07 -13.93 6.30
C ASN A 493 -7.59 -13.52 6.31
N ALA A 494 -6.83 -13.95 5.30
CA ALA A 494 -5.40 -13.66 5.19
C ALA A 494 -5.05 -12.15 5.22
N GLY A 495 -5.96 -11.26 4.80
CA GLY A 495 -5.73 -9.81 4.79
C GLY A 495 -5.83 -9.14 6.16
N ALA A 496 -6.60 -9.69 7.10
CA ALA A 496 -6.80 -9.10 8.42
C ALA A 496 -5.77 -9.59 9.46
N TRP A 497 -5.36 -10.86 9.39
CA TRP A 497 -4.62 -11.55 10.45
C TRP A 497 -3.08 -11.40 10.43
N SER A 498 -2.54 -10.64 9.47
CA SER A 498 -1.09 -10.43 9.21
C SER A 498 -0.32 -11.69 8.80
N ARG A 499 0.55 -11.55 7.79
CA ARG A 499 1.33 -12.65 7.19
C ARG A 499 2.66 -12.84 7.92
N ALA A 500 2.96 -14.07 8.36
CA ALA A 500 4.34 -14.54 8.35
C ALA A 500 4.62 -15.11 6.95
N SER A 501 5.64 -14.61 6.25
CA SER A 501 6.01 -15.08 4.91
C SER A 501 6.65 -16.48 4.92
N GLU A 502 7.02 -16.99 6.09
CA GLU A 502 7.71 -18.28 6.23
C GLU A 502 6.72 -19.44 6.20
N ARG A 503 6.71 -20.14 5.06
CA ARG A 503 6.11 -21.47 4.95
C ARG A 503 7.06 -22.47 5.59
N ILE A 504 6.75 -22.87 6.82
CA ILE A 504 7.46 -23.98 7.46
C ILE A 504 6.64 -25.25 7.19
N PRO A 505 7.10 -26.16 6.32
CA PRO A 505 6.45 -27.45 6.14
C PRO A 505 6.58 -28.23 7.44
N VAL A 506 5.46 -28.75 7.94
CA VAL A 506 5.43 -29.63 9.12
C VAL A 506 4.68 -30.89 8.76
N SER A 507 5.27 -32.04 9.05
CA SER A 507 4.60 -33.34 8.98
C SER A 507 3.62 -33.48 10.14
N LEU A 508 2.36 -33.82 9.85
CA LEU A 508 1.33 -33.98 10.87
C LEU A 508 1.14 -35.47 11.19
N PRO A 509 0.58 -35.81 12.37
CA PRO A 509 0.09 -37.16 12.64
C PRO A 509 -0.93 -37.59 11.57
N THR A 510 -0.90 -38.87 11.18
CA THR A 510 -1.74 -39.44 10.11
C THR A 510 -3.23 -39.17 10.35
N GLU A 511 -3.68 -39.19 11.60
CA GLU A 511 -5.09 -38.92 11.95
C GLU A 511 -5.53 -37.49 11.57
N LEU A 512 -4.61 -36.53 11.55
CA LEU A 512 -4.88 -35.14 11.13
C LEU A 512 -4.67 -34.97 9.61
N GLU A 513 -3.71 -35.67 9.01
CA GLU A 513 -3.48 -35.63 7.54
C GLU A 513 -4.69 -36.18 6.78
N ASP A 514 -5.29 -37.28 7.25
CA ASP A 514 -6.50 -37.88 6.67
C ASP A 514 -7.73 -36.95 6.78
N TYR A 515 -7.71 -36.02 7.74
CA TYR A 515 -8.81 -35.12 8.00
C TYR A 515 -8.80 -33.88 7.11
N ILE A 516 -7.62 -33.40 6.67
CA ILE A 516 -7.43 -32.18 5.87
C ILE A 516 -8.24 -32.19 4.56
N PRO A 517 -8.19 -33.25 3.72
CA PRO A 517 -8.94 -33.29 2.46
C PRO A 517 -10.45 -33.13 2.65
N GLY A 518 -11.01 -33.70 3.73
CA GLY A 518 -12.43 -33.59 4.04
C GLY A 518 -12.86 -32.16 4.39
N VAL A 519 -11.99 -31.41 5.06
CA VAL A 519 -12.19 -29.97 5.35
C VAL A 519 -12.17 -29.15 4.06
N GLU A 520 -11.20 -29.42 3.19
CA GLU A 520 -11.05 -28.70 1.91
C GLU A 520 -12.23 -28.96 0.98
N GLU A 521 -12.74 -30.18 0.94
CA GLU A 521 -13.93 -30.55 0.17
C GLU A 521 -15.18 -29.83 0.71
N PHE A 522 -15.42 -29.88 2.02
CA PHE A 522 -16.54 -29.17 2.66
C PHE A 522 -16.50 -27.67 2.37
N TYR A 523 -15.32 -27.06 2.49
CA TYR A 523 -15.17 -25.62 2.24
C TYR A 523 -15.38 -25.27 0.76
N ARG A 524 -14.82 -26.06 -0.17
CA ARG A 524 -14.97 -25.85 -1.61
C ARG A 524 -16.42 -25.97 -2.07
N LYS A 525 -17.18 -26.88 -1.47
CA LYS A 525 -18.62 -27.06 -1.73
C LYS A 525 -19.45 -25.83 -1.33
N ASN A 526 -19.09 -25.19 -0.21
CA ASN A 526 -19.83 -24.05 0.33
C ASN A 526 -19.31 -22.68 -0.17
N HIS A 527 -18.08 -22.62 -0.70
CA HIS A 527 -17.45 -21.38 -1.15
C HIS A 527 -16.68 -21.58 -2.47
N SER A 528 -17.27 -21.14 -3.58
CA SER A 528 -16.61 -21.14 -4.89
C SER A 528 -15.61 -19.99 -5.03
N GLY A 529 -14.46 -20.24 -5.67
CA GLY A 529 -13.45 -19.22 -5.96
C GLY A 529 -12.52 -18.84 -4.80
N ARG A 530 -12.55 -19.58 -3.68
CA ARG A 530 -11.63 -19.39 -2.54
C ARG A 530 -10.73 -20.61 -2.38
N LYS A 531 -9.46 -20.38 -2.00
CA LYS A 531 -8.48 -21.43 -1.72
C LYS A 531 -8.02 -21.36 -0.27
N LEU A 532 -8.07 -22.50 0.42
CA LEU A 532 -7.55 -22.62 1.78
C LEU A 532 -6.02 -22.69 1.76
N GLN A 533 -5.40 -22.11 2.79
CA GLN A 533 -3.97 -22.19 3.04
C GLN A 533 -3.77 -22.57 4.51
N TRP A 534 -3.11 -23.70 4.74
CA TRP A 534 -2.91 -24.22 6.09
C TRP A 534 -1.72 -23.55 6.78
N HIS A 535 -1.94 -23.02 7.99
CA HIS A 535 -0.92 -22.32 8.77
C HIS A 535 -0.60 -23.08 10.06
N HIS A 536 0.12 -24.19 9.94
CA HIS A 536 0.35 -25.13 11.04
C HIS A 536 1.11 -24.53 12.24
N LEU A 537 1.96 -23.52 12.05
CA LEU A 537 2.70 -22.85 13.14
C LEU A 537 1.80 -22.19 14.20
N MET A 538 0.56 -21.86 13.84
CA MET A 538 -0.42 -21.25 14.74
C MET A 538 -1.43 -22.28 15.28
N SER A 539 -1.28 -23.55 14.89
CA SER A 539 -2.13 -24.64 15.37
C SER A 539 -1.62 -25.14 16.73
N ASN A 540 -2.56 -25.50 17.60
CA ASN A 540 -2.31 -26.12 18.89
C ASN A 540 -3.15 -27.40 19.04
N GLY A 541 -2.71 -28.27 19.94
CA GLY A 541 -3.43 -29.51 20.24
C GLY A 541 -3.18 -29.97 21.68
N VAL A 542 -4.07 -30.85 22.14
CA VAL A 542 -3.90 -31.59 23.39
C VAL A 542 -3.60 -33.03 23.05
N ILE A 543 -2.45 -33.53 23.52
CA ILE A 543 -2.01 -34.91 23.30
C ILE A 543 -1.96 -35.61 24.65
N THR A 544 -2.59 -36.78 24.78
CA THR A 544 -2.47 -37.59 25.99
C THR A 544 -1.18 -38.40 25.94
N PHE A 545 -0.25 -38.09 26.83
CA PHE A 545 1.00 -38.79 27.02
C PHE A 545 0.90 -39.79 28.17
N ALA A 546 1.11 -41.07 27.88
CA ALA A 546 1.09 -42.14 28.87
C ALA A 546 2.51 -42.69 29.06
N ASN A 547 2.94 -42.81 30.32
CA ASN A 547 4.21 -43.42 30.69
C ASN A 547 4.05 -44.26 31.97
N LYS A 548 5.17 -44.75 32.52
CA LYS A 548 5.19 -45.54 33.77
C LYS A 548 4.63 -44.78 34.97
N SER A 549 4.82 -43.46 35.01
CA SER A 549 4.41 -42.59 36.13
C SER A 549 2.93 -42.20 36.09
N GLY A 550 2.27 -42.23 34.92
CA GLY A 550 0.86 -41.86 34.80
C GLY A 550 0.40 -41.51 33.38
N ARG A 551 -0.77 -40.87 33.30
CA ARG A 551 -1.32 -40.31 32.05
C ARG A 551 -1.46 -38.79 32.18
N PHE A 552 -0.86 -38.06 31.26
CA PHE A 552 -0.78 -36.61 31.30
C PHE A 552 -1.28 -35.99 29.99
N ASP A 553 -2.13 -34.96 30.08
CA ASP A 553 -2.57 -34.22 28.91
C ASP A 553 -1.59 -33.08 28.63
N LEU A 554 -0.94 -33.10 27.48
CA LEU A 554 0.06 -32.14 27.05
C LEU A 554 -0.57 -31.13 26.08
N GLU A 555 -0.62 -29.85 26.44
CA GLU A 555 -0.97 -28.80 25.48
C GLU A 555 0.30 -28.33 24.78
N SER A 556 0.40 -28.53 23.46
CA SER A 556 1.55 -28.11 22.66
C SER A 556 1.14 -27.31 21.43
N LEU A 557 2.00 -26.39 21.03
CA LEU A 557 2.01 -25.84 19.67
C LEU A 557 2.79 -26.80 18.76
N VAL A 558 2.51 -26.73 17.46
CA VAL A 558 3.28 -27.44 16.43
C VAL A 558 4.75 -26.97 16.39
N ALA A 559 5.05 -25.75 16.84
CA ALA A 559 6.40 -25.20 16.95
C ALA A 559 6.67 -24.56 18.34
N PHE A 560 7.93 -24.58 18.79
CA PHE A 560 8.45 -23.96 20.03
C PHE A 560 8.00 -24.57 21.36
N ALA A 561 8.22 -25.87 21.57
CA ALA A 561 8.00 -26.52 22.87
C ALA A 561 8.96 -25.98 23.95
N LYS A 562 8.45 -25.80 25.18
CA LYS A 562 9.28 -25.40 26.33
C LYS A 562 10.27 -26.52 26.72
N LEU A 563 11.55 -26.33 26.39
CA LEU A 563 12.65 -27.27 26.73
C LEU A 563 12.85 -27.53 28.23
N LYS A 564 12.39 -26.62 29.10
CA LYS A 564 12.57 -26.73 30.57
C LYS A 564 11.80 -27.88 31.23
N ARG A 565 10.90 -28.54 30.52
CA ARG A 565 10.12 -29.68 31.02
C ARG A 565 10.49 -30.89 30.16
N GLN A 566 11.40 -31.71 30.68
CA GLN A 566 12.03 -32.85 30.01
C GLN A 566 11.01 -33.98 29.67
N ILE A 567 10.05 -33.74 28.77
CA ILE A 567 9.28 -34.85 28.17
C ILE A 567 10.20 -35.69 27.29
N LEU A 568 11.08 -35.01 26.55
CA LEU A 568 12.15 -35.65 25.80
C LEU A 568 13.46 -35.40 26.54
N LEU A 569 14.25 -36.46 26.69
CA LEU A 569 15.64 -36.38 27.09
C LEU A 569 16.50 -36.26 25.83
N CYS A 570 17.62 -35.55 25.93
CA CYS A 570 18.52 -35.34 24.80
C CYS A 570 19.99 -35.57 25.18
N GLN A 571 20.80 -36.01 24.21
CA GLN A 571 22.25 -36.11 24.34
C GLN A 571 22.93 -35.49 23.11
N PRO A 572 23.85 -34.53 23.27
CA PRO A 572 24.28 -33.90 24.54
C PRO A 572 23.17 -33.04 25.19
N GLU A 573 23.33 -32.73 26.47
CA GLU A 573 22.32 -31.95 27.21
C GLU A 573 22.29 -30.49 26.71
N ALA A 574 21.15 -30.07 26.16
CA ALA A 574 20.95 -28.73 25.61
C ALA A 574 20.22 -27.82 26.61
N LYS A 575 20.74 -26.62 26.84
CA LYS A 575 20.10 -25.58 27.68
C LYS A 575 19.26 -24.60 26.85
N SER A 576 19.59 -24.46 25.57
CA SER A 576 18.91 -23.60 24.61
C SER A 576 18.66 -24.35 23.28
N PRO A 577 17.64 -23.95 22.48
CA PRO A 577 17.42 -24.55 21.16
C PRO A 577 18.61 -24.43 20.19
N LYS A 578 19.56 -23.52 20.45
CA LYS A 578 20.77 -23.33 19.63
C LYS A 578 21.85 -24.35 19.94
N ASP A 579 21.72 -25.07 21.06
CA ASP A 579 22.71 -26.05 21.50
C ASP A 579 22.50 -27.40 20.79
N PHE A 580 21.39 -27.55 20.06
CA PHE A 580 21.12 -28.73 19.24
C PHE A 580 22.00 -28.76 17.99
N SER A 581 22.57 -29.92 17.74
CA SER A 581 23.31 -30.29 16.54
C SER A 581 22.57 -31.40 15.78
N GLU A 582 22.96 -31.66 14.54
CA GLU A 582 22.47 -32.82 13.78
C GLU A 582 22.77 -34.17 14.47
N SER A 583 23.76 -34.20 15.38
CA SER A 583 24.12 -35.37 16.20
C SER A 583 23.34 -35.50 17.51
N SER A 584 22.39 -34.59 17.79
CA SER A 584 21.60 -34.62 19.02
C SER A 584 20.57 -35.75 18.96
N LEU A 585 20.70 -36.71 19.88
CA LEU A 585 19.75 -37.82 20.03
C LEU A 585 18.63 -37.42 20.99
N PHE A 586 17.39 -37.78 20.67
CA PHE A 586 16.21 -37.52 21.50
C PHE A 586 15.47 -38.82 21.81
N TRP A 587 14.97 -38.97 23.04
CA TRP A 587 14.11 -40.09 23.43
C TRP A 587 13.09 -39.68 24.48
N VAL A 588 12.04 -40.48 24.63
CA VAL A 588 10.94 -40.21 25.57
C VAL A 588 11.37 -40.42 27.02
N ASN A 589 11.01 -39.49 27.90
CA ASN A 589 11.22 -39.61 29.34
C ASN A 589 10.11 -40.44 30.00
N GLU A 590 10.38 -41.73 30.20
CA GLU A 590 9.46 -42.67 30.85
C GLU A 590 9.19 -42.34 32.34
N ASP A 591 10.09 -41.59 32.98
CA ASP A 591 9.99 -41.21 34.38
C ASP A 591 9.30 -39.85 34.57
N PHE A 592 8.88 -39.19 33.48
CA PHE A 592 8.23 -37.88 33.55
C PHE A 592 6.99 -37.91 34.47
N ALA A 593 6.97 -37.02 35.46
CA ALA A 593 5.89 -36.90 36.42
C ALA A 593 5.63 -35.44 36.79
N VAL A 594 4.37 -35.07 36.97
CA VAL A 594 4.01 -33.77 37.55
C VAL A 594 4.12 -33.86 39.07
N ILE A 595 4.98 -33.05 39.68
CA ILE A 595 5.11 -32.99 41.14
C ILE A 595 4.29 -31.81 41.66
N LYS A 596 3.34 -32.08 42.56
CA LYS A 596 2.55 -31.05 43.26
C LYS A 596 2.64 -31.30 44.76
N ASN A 597 3.09 -30.30 45.52
CA ASN A 597 3.33 -30.39 46.97
C ASN A 597 4.19 -31.61 47.37
N GLY A 598 5.28 -31.88 46.63
CA GLY A 598 6.20 -32.99 46.91
C GLY A 598 5.67 -34.39 46.57
N LYS A 599 4.43 -34.52 46.04
CA LYS A 599 3.85 -35.81 45.63
C LYS A 599 3.76 -35.92 44.10
N VAL A 600 4.21 -37.06 43.57
CA VAL A 600 4.05 -37.44 42.16
C VAL A 600 2.56 -37.62 41.84
N GLN A 601 2.09 -36.91 40.82
CA GLN A 601 0.72 -37.02 40.33
C GLN A 601 0.64 -38.09 39.25
N LYS A 602 -0.32 -39.02 39.38
CA LYS A 602 -0.58 -40.05 38.36
C LYS A 602 -1.40 -39.53 37.16
N ARG A 603 -2.00 -38.34 37.29
CA ARG A 603 -2.76 -37.65 36.25
C ARG A 603 -2.54 -36.14 36.36
N GLY A 604 -2.59 -35.44 35.23
CA GLY A 604 -2.50 -33.98 35.23
C GLY A 604 -2.42 -33.39 33.83
N LYS A 605 -2.61 -32.07 33.75
CA LYS A 605 -2.52 -31.31 32.50
C LYS A 605 -1.29 -30.41 32.53
N VAL A 606 -0.51 -30.41 31.45
CA VAL A 606 0.78 -29.75 31.38
C VAL A 606 0.85 -28.92 30.10
N ASN A 607 1.01 -27.60 30.24
CA ASN A 607 1.06 -26.69 29.10
C ASN A 607 2.50 -26.38 28.69
N PHE A 608 2.85 -26.79 27.46
CA PHE A 608 4.14 -26.58 26.80
C PHE A 608 4.15 -25.42 25.81
N ILE A 609 3.01 -24.78 25.59
CA ILE A 609 2.89 -23.59 24.73
C ILE A 609 3.79 -22.48 25.31
N GLY A 610 4.89 -22.21 24.59
CA GLY A 610 5.83 -21.12 24.86
C GLY A 610 5.23 -19.74 24.59
N ARG A 611 6.02 -18.66 24.65
CA ARG A 611 5.62 -17.41 23.99
C ARG A 611 5.74 -17.65 22.48
N LEU A 612 4.62 -17.98 21.79
CA LEU A 612 4.48 -17.84 20.34
C LEU A 612 5.13 -16.51 19.92
N GLN A 613 6.29 -16.57 19.27
CA GLN A 613 7.00 -15.41 18.76
C GLN A 613 6.36 -15.07 17.41
N LEU A 614 5.44 -14.10 17.42
CA LEU A 614 4.96 -13.51 16.19
C LEU A 614 6.05 -12.54 15.70
N SER A 615 6.45 -12.65 14.43
CA SER A 615 7.46 -11.78 13.85
C SER A 615 6.99 -10.34 13.89
N THR A 616 7.60 -9.52 14.73
CA THR A 616 7.33 -8.08 14.83
C THR A 616 8.17 -7.32 13.81
N GLU A 617 8.23 -7.78 12.55
CA GLU A 617 9.07 -7.14 11.52
C GLU A 617 8.70 -5.65 11.41
N LYS A 618 9.70 -4.81 11.67
CA LYS A 618 9.55 -3.37 11.87
C LYS A 618 9.71 -2.56 10.58
N SER A 619 10.54 -3.01 9.63
CA SER A 619 10.97 -2.17 8.50
C SER A 619 9.95 -2.05 7.36
N LYS A 620 9.41 -3.17 6.84
CA LYS A 620 8.65 -3.14 5.58
C LYS A 620 7.27 -2.48 5.68
N GLN A 621 6.63 -2.53 6.85
CA GLN A 621 5.27 -1.99 7.00
C GLN A 621 5.29 -0.45 7.14
N GLU A 622 6.23 0.10 7.91
CA GLU A 622 6.44 1.55 8.05
C GLU A 622 6.85 2.18 6.70
N GLU A 623 7.71 1.47 5.94
CA GLU A 623 8.09 1.82 4.58
C GLU A 623 6.88 1.85 3.63
N ASN A 624 6.03 0.82 3.64
CA ASN A 624 4.83 0.74 2.80
C ASN A 624 3.78 1.80 3.14
N ASP A 625 3.49 1.99 4.43
CA ASP A 625 2.48 2.95 4.90
C ASP A 625 2.91 4.40 4.54
N GLY A 626 4.21 4.72 4.62
CA GLY A 626 4.75 6.02 4.20
C GLY A 626 4.68 6.23 2.68
N ILE A 627 5.01 5.21 1.88
CA ILE A 627 4.86 5.24 0.42
C ILE A 627 3.40 5.49 0.03
N GLU A 628 2.46 4.75 0.63
CA GLU A 628 1.02 4.89 0.35
C GLU A 628 0.52 6.30 0.69
N ALA A 629 0.92 6.86 1.83
CA ALA A 629 0.55 8.20 2.25
C ALA A 629 1.10 9.28 1.30
N ILE A 630 2.38 9.20 0.89
CA ILE A 630 2.97 10.14 -0.08
C ILE A 630 2.22 10.09 -1.40
N VAL A 631 1.92 8.88 -1.91
CA VAL A 631 1.15 8.72 -3.16
C VAL A 631 -0.25 9.33 -3.03
N LYS A 632 -0.92 9.17 -1.89
CA LYS A 632 -2.26 9.76 -1.65
C LYS A 632 -2.24 11.29 -1.66
N ILE A 633 -1.26 11.90 -0.99
CA ILE A 633 -1.05 13.36 -1.01
C ILE A 633 -0.81 13.85 -2.44
N MET A 634 0.11 13.17 -3.14
CA MET A 634 0.52 13.54 -4.49
C MET A 634 -0.62 13.39 -5.50
N LYS A 635 -1.48 12.37 -5.36
CA LYS A 635 -2.72 12.23 -6.14
C LYS A 635 -3.67 13.42 -5.97
N MET A 636 -3.83 13.93 -4.75
CA MET A 636 -4.72 15.07 -4.46
C MET A 636 -4.15 16.39 -4.96
N ARG A 637 -2.87 16.68 -4.67
CA ARG A 637 -2.27 17.99 -4.92
C ARG A 637 -1.69 18.15 -6.32
N LYS A 638 -1.27 17.05 -6.96
CA LYS A 638 -0.58 16.96 -8.25
C LYS A 638 0.77 17.71 -8.36
N ARG A 639 0.97 18.78 -7.60
CA ARG A 639 2.21 19.54 -7.46
C ARG A 639 2.34 20.00 -6.01
N ILE A 640 3.48 19.75 -5.37
CA ILE A 640 3.70 20.13 -3.97
C ILE A 640 5.19 20.39 -3.71
N THR A 641 5.51 21.31 -2.79
CA THR A 641 6.89 21.52 -2.34
C THR A 641 7.30 20.45 -1.32
N ASN A 642 8.59 20.22 -1.15
CA ASN A 642 9.14 19.25 -0.21
C ASN A 642 8.73 19.59 1.23
N ALA A 643 8.78 20.87 1.60
CA ALA A 643 8.34 21.33 2.92
C ALA A 643 6.84 21.03 3.15
N ALA A 644 5.97 21.35 2.17
CA ALA A 644 4.54 21.09 2.28
C ALA A 644 4.23 19.58 2.29
N LEU A 645 4.94 18.78 1.49
CA LEU A 645 4.81 17.32 1.50
C LEU A 645 5.20 16.72 2.84
N GLN A 646 6.31 17.16 3.44
CA GLN A 646 6.72 16.73 4.77
C GLN A 646 5.67 17.09 5.82
N THR A 647 5.12 18.31 5.78
CA THR A 647 4.07 18.74 6.71
C THR A 647 2.80 17.90 6.57
N GLU A 648 2.27 17.73 5.35
CA GLU A 648 1.06 16.92 5.13
C GLU A 648 1.30 15.44 5.47
N LEU A 649 2.48 14.88 5.15
CA LEU A 649 2.83 13.50 5.47
C LEU A 649 2.89 13.28 6.98
N VAL A 650 3.50 14.20 7.72
CA VAL A 650 3.51 14.17 9.19
C VAL A 650 2.07 14.29 9.71
N GLU A 651 1.21 15.12 9.13
CA GLU A 651 -0.18 15.24 9.57
C GLU A 651 -1.02 13.97 9.36
N ILE A 652 -0.78 13.24 8.28
CA ILE A 652 -1.45 11.96 8.01
C ILE A 652 -0.92 10.86 8.94
N LEU A 653 0.39 10.81 9.14
CA LEU A 653 1.03 9.72 9.89
C LEU A 653 1.13 9.97 11.40
N LYS A 654 0.96 11.21 11.90
CA LYS A 654 1.16 11.59 13.33
C LYS A 654 0.37 10.76 14.34
N ASN A 655 -0.74 10.16 13.91
CA ASN A 655 -1.56 9.30 14.79
C ASN A 655 -1.01 7.87 14.90
N MET A 656 0.00 7.50 14.11
CA MET A 656 0.71 6.23 14.13
C MET A 656 2.16 6.42 14.56
N PHE A 657 2.92 7.24 13.84
CA PHE A 657 4.32 7.54 14.12
C PHE A 657 4.72 8.86 13.46
N ILE A 658 5.83 9.43 13.89
CA ILE A 658 6.38 10.62 13.21
C ILE A 658 7.42 10.15 12.18
N PRO A 659 7.16 10.34 10.87
CA PRO A 659 8.07 9.88 9.82
C PRO A 659 9.41 10.62 9.91
N GLN A 660 10.51 9.87 9.92
CA GLN A 660 11.86 10.46 9.97
C GLN A 660 12.23 11.08 8.62
N LYS A 661 12.92 12.23 8.62
CA LYS A 661 13.37 12.90 7.38
C LYS A 661 14.16 11.98 6.44
N LYS A 662 14.96 11.07 6.99
CA LYS A 662 15.72 10.08 6.22
C LYS A 662 14.79 9.13 5.45
N MET A 663 13.81 8.54 6.15
CA MET A 663 12.82 7.64 5.56
C MET A 663 12.02 8.36 4.47
N ILE A 664 11.59 9.60 4.70
CA ILE A 664 10.86 10.39 3.70
C ILE A 664 11.72 10.59 2.45
N LYS A 665 13.02 10.86 2.61
CA LYS A 665 13.94 11.03 1.49
C LYS A 665 14.08 9.74 0.68
N GLU A 666 14.32 8.61 1.35
CA GLU A 666 14.44 7.29 0.72
C GLU A 666 13.15 6.90 -0.02
N GLN A 667 11.98 7.18 0.56
CA GLN A 667 10.68 6.93 -0.07
C GLN A 667 10.43 7.82 -1.29
N ILE A 668 10.80 9.11 -1.22
CA ILE A 668 10.71 10.02 -2.37
C ILE A 668 11.64 9.58 -3.49
N GLU A 669 12.88 9.19 -3.16
CA GLU A 669 13.84 8.66 -4.14
C GLU A 669 13.29 7.40 -4.81
N TRP A 670 12.80 6.44 -4.02
CA TRP A 670 12.14 5.24 -4.52
C TRP A 670 10.95 5.58 -5.43
N LEU A 671 10.09 6.53 -5.03
CA LEU A 671 8.93 6.95 -5.83
C LEU A 671 9.32 7.67 -7.13
N ILE A 672 10.46 8.37 -7.15
CA ILE A 672 11.00 8.99 -8.36
C ILE A 672 11.57 7.91 -9.29
N GLU A 673 12.37 6.99 -8.76
CA GLU A 673 12.92 5.84 -9.51
C GLU A 673 11.81 5.01 -10.16
N HIS A 674 10.72 4.78 -9.41
CA HIS A 674 9.56 4.01 -9.88
C HIS A 674 8.52 4.87 -10.63
N LYS A 675 8.88 6.10 -11.03
CA LYS A 675 8.08 6.99 -11.89
C LYS A 675 6.69 7.37 -11.34
N TYR A 676 6.50 7.34 -10.02
CA TYR A 676 5.30 7.90 -9.37
C TYR A 676 5.39 9.42 -9.21
N LEU A 677 6.61 9.94 -9.07
CA LEU A 677 6.91 11.36 -8.87
C LEU A 677 8.02 11.79 -9.82
N ARG A 678 8.05 13.07 -10.18
CA ARG A 678 9.26 13.70 -10.73
C ARG A 678 9.52 15.02 -10.03
N ARG A 679 10.77 15.49 -10.08
CA ARG A 679 11.09 16.86 -9.67
C ARG A 679 10.64 17.83 -10.74
N ASP A 680 10.19 19.01 -10.31
CA ASP A 680 9.91 20.12 -11.21
C ASP A 680 11.21 20.56 -11.90
N GLU A 681 11.11 20.96 -13.17
CA GLU A 681 12.28 21.33 -14.00
C GLU A 681 12.87 22.69 -13.57
N GLU A 682 12.06 23.55 -12.95
CA GLU A 682 12.47 24.88 -12.49
C GLU A 682 12.85 24.90 -10.99
N ASP A 683 12.30 23.99 -10.17
CA ASP A 683 12.55 23.91 -8.73
C ASP A 683 12.69 22.48 -8.22
N ILE A 684 13.92 22.10 -7.86
CA ILE A 684 14.26 20.79 -7.30
C ILE A 684 13.55 20.46 -5.98
N ASN A 685 13.03 21.47 -5.27
CA ASN A 685 12.26 21.30 -4.04
C ASN A 685 10.77 21.11 -4.30
N THR A 686 10.34 21.12 -5.56
CA THR A 686 8.95 20.87 -5.94
C THR A 686 8.82 19.52 -6.62
N PHE A 687 7.82 18.73 -6.20
CA PHE A 687 7.49 17.44 -6.75
C PHE A 687 6.21 17.53 -7.57
N LEU A 688 6.25 16.93 -8.75
CA LEU A 688 5.11 16.75 -9.64
C LEU A 688 4.66 15.30 -9.56
N TYR A 689 3.37 15.11 -9.32
CA TYR A 689 2.75 13.80 -9.39
C TYR A 689 2.65 13.41 -10.86
N LEU A 690 3.26 12.28 -11.19
CA LEU A 690 3.04 11.67 -12.49
C LEU A 690 1.70 10.96 -12.41
N LEU A 691 0.68 11.53 -13.07
CA LEU A 691 -0.65 10.92 -13.20
C LEU A 691 -0.57 9.75 -14.18
N VAL A 692 0.21 8.76 -13.77
CA VAL A 692 0.37 7.47 -14.38
C VAL A 692 0.52 6.59 -13.15
N MET A 693 -0.55 5.89 -12.74
CA MET A 693 -0.26 4.48 -12.48
C MET A 693 0.38 4.06 -13.79
N ALA A 694 1.70 3.84 -13.83
CA ALA A 694 2.31 3.21 -14.98
C ALA A 694 1.47 1.96 -15.19
N LYS A 695 0.52 2.06 -16.13
CA LYS A 695 -0.38 0.99 -16.47
C LYS A 695 0.62 -0.06 -16.89
N ARG A 696 0.67 -1.17 -16.14
CA ARG A 696 1.62 -2.24 -16.45
C ARG A 696 1.44 -2.50 -17.95
N PRO A 697 2.52 -2.45 -18.75
CA PRO A 697 2.38 -2.59 -20.19
C PRO A 697 1.56 -3.83 -20.49
N LYS A 698 0.52 -3.66 -21.31
CA LYS A 698 -0.37 -4.74 -21.69
C LYS A 698 0.32 -5.56 -22.77
N VAL A 699 0.52 -6.83 -22.49
CA VAL A 699 1.13 -7.79 -23.40
C VAL A 699 0.10 -8.83 -23.79
N VAL A 700 -0.20 -8.90 -25.09
CA VAL A 700 -1.07 -9.93 -25.65
C VAL A 700 -0.20 -11.02 -26.29
N VAL A 701 -0.32 -12.25 -25.80
CA VAL A 701 0.30 -13.44 -26.37
C VAL A 701 -0.74 -14.14 -27.24
N ILE A 702 -0.47 -14.31 -28.53
CA ILE A 702 -1.37 -14.98 -29.47
C ILE A 702 -0.93 -16.43 -29.61
N GLY A 703 -1.79 -17.35 -29.18
CA GLY A 703 -1.57 -18.79 -29.12
C GLY A 703 -1.10 -19.25 -27.73
N ALA A 704 -1.76 -20.29 -27.20
CA ALA A 704 -1.45 -20.97 -25.95
C ALA A 704 -0.75 -22.32 -26.20
N GLY A 705 0.10 -22.39 -27.23
CA GLY A 705 1.07 -23.48 -27.39
C GLY A 705 2.23 -23.36 -26.40
N VAL A 706 3.19 -24.29 -26.42
CA VAL A 706 4.33 -24.28 -25.47
C VAL A 706 5.11 -22.96 -25.48
N ALA A 707 5.34 -22.35 -26.65
CA ALA A 707 6.02 -21.06 -26.77
C ALA A 707 5.23 -19.93 -26.08
N GLY A 708 3.93 -19.84 -26.37
CA GLY A 708 3.06 -18.81 -25.81
C GLY A 708 2.85 -18.95 -24.30
N LEU A 709 2.59 -20.17 -23.82
CA LEU A 709 2.47 -20.43 -22.37
C LEU A 709 3.78 -20.14 -21.63
N THR A 710 4.93 -20.46 -22.24
CA THR A 710 6.24 -20.15 -21.67
C THR A 710 6.46 -18.64 -21.57
N ALA A 711 6.18 -17.91 -22.65
CA ALA A 711 6.30 -16.45 -22.67
C ALA A 711 5.36 -15.80 -21.65
N ALA A 712 4.08 -16.21 -21.64
CA ALA A 712 3.08 -15.72 -20.71
C ALA A 712 3.44 -15.99 -19.25
N SER A 713 3.90 -17.21 -18.93
CA SER A 713 4.33 -17.56 -17.58
C SER A 713 5.51 -16.70 -17.12
N LYS A 714 6.55 -16.55 -17.94
CA LYS A 714 7.74 -15.75 -17.63
C LYS A 714 7.38 -14.27 -17.42
N LEU A 715 6.56 -13.70 -18.31
CA LEU A 715 6.08 -12.32 -18.22
C LEU A 715 5.22 -12.10 -16.98
N TYR A 716 4.30 -13.02 -16.67
CA TYR A 716 3.43 -12.93 -15.51
C TYR A 716 4.22 -13.00 -14.20
N GLN A 717 5.18 -13.92 -14.10
CA GLN A 717 6.05 -14.07 -12.93
C GLN A 717 6.93 -12.85 -12.67
N SER A 718 7.27 -12.06 -13.70
CA SER A 718 8.02 -10.81 -13.52
C SER A 718 7.27 -9.77 -12.68
N GLY A 719 5.93 -9.79 -12.72
CA GLY A 719 5.08 -8.77 -12.12
C GLY A 719 5.16 -7.38 -12.76
N GLN A 720 5.89 -7.21 -13.87
CA GLN A 720 6.13 -5.92 -14.52
C GLN A 720 5.04 -5.55 -15.56
N VAL A 721 4.37 -6.55 -16.13
CA VAL A 721 3.40 -6.40 -17.23
C VAL A 721 2.03 -6.97 -16.88
N GLU A 722 0.99 -6.56 -17.63
CA GLU A 722 -0.34 -7.20 -17.63
C GLU A 722 -0.37 -8.18 -18.81
N VAL A 723 -0.55 -9.47 -18.55
CA VAL A 723 -0.49 -10.53 -19.57
C VAL A 723 -1.91 -10.99 -19.93
N CYS A 724 -2.19 -11.07 -21.22
CA CYS A 724 -3.39 -11.67 -21.80
C CYS A 724 -2.95 -12.69 -22.86
N VAL A 725 -3.53 -13.88 -22.86
CA VAL A 725 -3.26 -14.94 -23.84
C VAL A 725 -4.54 -15.19 -24.64
N LEU A 726 -4.47 -15.07 -25.96
CA LEU A 726 -5.58 -15.35 -26.85
C LEU A 726 -5.36 -16.71 -27.52
N GLU A 727 -6.22 -17.69 -27.21
CA GLU A 727 -6.18 -19.03 -27.77
C GLU A 727 -7.40 -19.24 -28.69
N ALA A 728 -7.14 -19.67 -29.91
CA ALA A 728 -8.18 -19.89 -30.92
C ALA A 728 -9.03 -21.13 -30.64
N SER A 729 -8.45 -22.13 -29.98
CA SER A 729 -9.10 -23.37 -29.58
C SER A 729 -9.81 -23.27 -28.22
N GLU A 730 -10.56 -24.30 -27.87
CA GLU A 730 -11.12 -24.53 -26.53
C GLU A 730 -10.08 -25.11 -25.54
N ARG A 731 -8.90 -25.52 -26.02
CA ARG A 731 -7.82 -26.08 -25.20
C ARG A 731 -6.47 -25.41 -25.46
N VAL A 732 -5.62 -25.43 -24.44
CA VAL A 732 -4.20 -25.08 -24.60
C VAL A 732 -3.42 -26.20 -25.29
N GLY A 733 -2.21 -25.88 -25.75
CA GLY A 733 -1.21 -26.85 -26.20
C GLY A 733 -0.88 -26.85 -27.68
N GLY A 734 -1.72 -26.25 -28.53
CA GLY A 734 -1.54 -26.29 -29.97
C GLY A 734 -1.35 -27.73 -30.47
N ARG A 735 -0.21 -28.02 -31.09
CA ARG A 735 0.16 -29.36 -31.59
C ARG A 735 0.58 -30.35 -30.49
N MET A 736 0.87 -29.92 -29.27
CA MET A 736 1.06 -30.84 -28.14
C MET A 736 -0.32 -31.28 -27.62
N HIS A 737 -0.63 -32.57 -27.80
CA HIS A 737 -1.93 -33.12 -27.42
C HIS A 737 -1.80 -34.60 -27.06
N THR A 738 -2.13 -34.92 -25.81
CA THR A 738 -2.24 -36.29 -25.32
C THR A 738 -3.71 -36.70 -25.28
N VAL A 739 -4.03 -37.88 -25.82
CA VAL A 739 -5.37 -38.48 -25.81
C VAL A 739 -5.33 -39.75 -24.99
N THR A 740 -6.38 -40.05 -24.24
CA THR A 740 -6.51 -41.32 -23.49
C THR A 740 -7.38 -42.28 -24.29
N MET A 741 -6.85 -43.45 -24.62
CA MET A 741 -7.53 -44.52 -25.36
C MET A 741 -7.46 -45.81 -24.53
N GLY A 742 -8.62 -46.27 -24.05
CA GLY A 742 -8.68 -47.29 -23.01
C GLY A 742 -7.95 -46.84 -21.74
N GLU A 743 -6.97 -47.62 -21.28
CA GLU A 743 -6.09 -47.28 -20.15
C GLU A 743 -4.76 -46.62 -20.60
N THR A 744 -4.52 -46.51 -21.92
CA THR A 744 -3.25 -46.04 -22.48
C THR A 744 -3.33 -44.57 -22.89
N LYS A 745 -2.26 -43.81 -22.63
CA LYS A 745 -2.13 -42.43 -23.12
C LYS A 745 -1.32 -42.40 -24.42
N VAL A 746 -1.88 -41.76 -25.43
CA VAL A 746 -1.30 -41.66 -26.77
C VAL A 746 -1.04 -40.20 -27.12
N GLU A 747 0.17 -39.92 -27.58
CA GLU A 747 0.54 -38.59 -28.05
C GLU A 747 0.12 -38.39 -29.50
N PHE A 748 -0.73 -37.41 -29.76
CA PHE A 748 -1.15 -37.05 -31.12
C PHE A 748 -0.13 -36.14 -31.81
N GLY A 749 0.65 -35.39 -31.03
CA GLY A 749 1.72 -34.52 -31.52
C GLY A 749 3.09 -34.99 -31.05
N ALA A 750 3.83 -34.08 -30.41
CA ALA A 750 5.15 -34.35 -29.85
C ALA A 750 5.11 -35.56 -28.90
N SER A 751 5.93 -36.57 -29.19
CA SER A 751 5.91 -37.87 -28.50
C SER A 751 6.95 -38.00 -27.39
N TRP A 752 8.10 -37.34 -27.51
CA TRP A 752 9.24 -37.52 -26.60
C TRP A 752 10.10 -36.26 -26.50
N ILE A 753 10.95 -36.22 -25.48
CA ILE A 753 12.00 -35.21 -25.32
C ILE A 753 13.25 -35.73 -26.03
N HIS A 754 13.79 -34.91 -26.95
CA HIS A 754 14.98 -35.23 -27.73
C HIS A 754 16.25 -34.77 -27.00
N GLY A 755 16.96 -35.71 -26.38
CA GLY A 755 18.15 -35.43 -25.56
C GLY A 755 17.79 -35.06 -24.13
N THR A 756 18.49 -35.64 -23.16
CA THR A 756 18.27 -35.45 -21.72
C THR A 756 19.37 -34.62 -21.05
N VAL A 757 20.42 -34.26 -21.79
CA VAL A 757 21.55 -33.47 -21.28
C VAL A 757 21.49 -32.06 -21.87
N GLY A 758 21.28 -31.07 -21.00
CA GLY A 758 21.21 -29.65 -21.38
C GLY A 758 19.92 -29.24 -22.11
N ASN A 759 18.96 -30.16 -22.27
CA ASN A 759 17.68 -29.87 -22.90
C ASN A 759 16.74 -29.12 -21.91
N PRO A 760 16.28 -27.90 -22.23
CA PRO A 760 15.47 -27.11 -21.31
C PRO A 760 14.09 -27.71 -21.02
N ILE A 761 13.53 -28.50 -21.94
CA ILE A 761 12.26 -29.20 -21.70
C ILE A 761 12.43 -30.36 -20.73
N PHE A 762 13.55 -31.08 -20.81
CA PHE A 762 13.89 -32.11 -19.84
C PHE A 762 14.03 -31.53 -18.43
N ASP A 763 14.79 -30.44 -18.29
CA ASP A 763 14.98 -29.74 -17.03
C ASP A 763 13.65 -29.19 -16.50
N LEU A 764 12.82 -28.62 -17.39
CA LEU A 764 11.48 -28.14 -17.05
C LEU A 764 10.59 -29.28 -16.53
N ALA A 765 10.54 -30.43 -17.23
CA ALA A 765 9.74 -31.58 -16.82
C ALA A 765 10.18 -32.12 -15.45
N CYS A 766 11.49 -32.14 -15.18
CA CYS A 766 12.04 -32.50 -13.87
C CYS A 766 11.68 -31.49 -12.78
N ASN A 767 11.83 -30.18 -13.05
CA ASN A 767 11.53 -29.12 -12.11
C ASN A 767 10.03 -29.07 -11.74
N LEU A 768 9.16 -29.40 -12.69
CA LEU A 768 7.71 -29.49 -12.51
C LEU A 768 7.28 -30.81 -11.86
N LYS A 769 8.21 -31.73 -11.59
CA LYS A 769 7.97 -33.07 -11.03
C LYS A 769 7.02 -33.92 -11.87
N VAL A 770 6.99 -33.66 -13.19
CA VAL A 770 6.25 -34.47 -14.16
C VAL A 770 7.10 -35.65 -14.62
N LEU A 771 8.43 -35.53 -14.48
CA LEU A 771 9.42 -36.57 -14.79
C LEU A 771 10.41 -36.67 -13.62
N ASN A 772 10.74 -37.88 -13.14
CA ASN A 772 11.82 -38.05 -12.17
C ASN A 772 13.15 -38.28 -12.89
N LYS A 773 14.26 -37.85 -12.29
CA LYS A 773 15.60 -38.10 -12.87
C LYS A 773 15.92 -39.59 -12.99
N ASP A 774 15.31 -40.45 -12.18
CA ASP A 774 15.48 -41.90 -12.30
C ASP A 774 14.72 -42.50 -13.50
N ASP A 775 13.76 -41.74 -14.07
CA ASP A 775 13.02 -42.15 -15.27
C ASP A 775 13.81 -41.94 -16.57
N ILE A 776 15.01 -41.32 -16.52
CA ILE A 776 15.89 -41.06 -17.68
C ILE A 776 16.21 -42.33 -18.48
N ASN A 777 16.35 -43.47 -17.79
CA ASN A 777 16.72 -44.75 -18.40
C ASN A 777 15.52 -45.56 -18.90
N LYS A 778 14.29 -45.09 -18.64
CA LYS A 778 13.08 -45.73 -19.17
C LYS A 778 12.88 -45.27 -20.62
N THR A 779 13.57 -45.93 -21.54
CA THR A 779 13.27 -45.84 -22.97
C THR A 779 12.04 -46.72 -23.23
N TRP A 780 10.92 -46.11 -23.63
CA TRP A 780 9.72 -46.88 -24.02
C TRP A 780 9.82 -47.41 -25.45
N ILE A 781 10.76 -46.87 -26.23
CA ILE A 781 11.10 -47.25 -27.60
C ILE A 781 12.64 -47.15 -27.73
N HIS A 782 13.33 -48.28 -27.89
CA HIS A 782 14.76 -48.44 -28.15
C HIS A 782 15.12 -48.27 -29.63
N GLN A 783 14.19 -48.52 -30.56
CA GLN A 783 14.42 -48.28 -31.99
C GLN A 783 14.17 -46.83 -32.35
N GLY A 784 15.17 -45.97 -32.12
CA GLY A 784 15.16 -44.62 -32.66
C GLY A 784 15.05 -44.62 -34.18
N SER A 785 14.37 -43.61 -34.74
CA SER A 785 14.21 -43.49 -36.20
C SER A 785 15.55 -43.38 -36.95
N ARG A 786 16.61 -42.94 -36.27
CA ARG A 786 18.00 -42.87 -36.78
C ARG A 786 18.89 -44.01 -36.29
N CYS A 787 18.32 -45.04 -35.69
CA CYS A 787 19.02 -46.29 -35.41
C CYS A 787 18.77 -47.31 -36.53
N LYS A 788 19.73 -48.22 -36.71
CA LYS A 788 19.55 -49.38 -37.57
C LYS A 788 18.35 -50.18 -37.07
N PRO A 789 17.38 -50.54 -37.94
CA PRO A 789 16.32 -51.45 -37.53
C PRO A 789 16.87 -52.78 -37.03
N GLU A 790 16.26 -53.32 -35.98
CA GLU A 790 16.55 -54.67 -35.51
C GLU A 790 15.57 -55.66 -36.12
N ILE A 791 16.06 -56.86 -36.44
CA ILE A 791 15.25 -57.94 -36.99
C ILE A 791 14.88 -58.88 -35.85
N VAL A 792 13.59 -58.90 -35.48
CA VAL A 792 13.04 -59.87 -34.53
C VAL A 792 12.54 -61.09 -35.32
N THR A 793 13.02 -62.29 -35.00
CA THR A 793 12.69 -63.53 -35.72
C THR A 793 11.20 -63.88 -35.60
N MET A 794 10.42 -63.56 -36.64
CA MET A 794 9.09 -64.09 -36.96
C MET A 794 9.05 -64.46 -38.47
N PRO A 795 8.20 -65.40 -38.91
CA PRO A 795 8.40 -66.06 -40.21
C PRO A 795 7.90 -65.19 -41.38
N TYR A 796 8.85 -64.85 -42.27
CA TYR A 796 8.68 -64.42 -43.67
C TYR A 796 8.16 -63.01 -43.98
N PRO A 797 8.65 -62.39 -45.09
CA PRO A 797 9.89 -62.70 -45.81
C PRO A 797 11.11 -62.12 -45.07
N TYR A 798 12.17 -62.91 -44.97
CA TYR A 798 13.39 -62.57 -44.23
C TYR A 798 14.25 -61.59 -45.04
N VAL A 799 14.43 -60.37 -44.55
CA VAL A 799 15.50 -59.48 -45.02
C VAL A 799 16.80 -59.96 -44.40
N ASP A 800 17.83 -60.20 -45.22
CA ASP A 800 19.15 -60.54 -44.70
C ASP A 800 19.68 -59.40 -43.82
N ASN A 801 19.99 -59.70 -42.56
CA ASN A 801 20.55 -58.73 -41.62
C ASN A 801 21.90 -58.15 -42.09
N GLN A 802 22.68 -58.93 -42.85
CA GLN A 802 23.93 -58.43 -43.43
C GLN A 802 23.65 -57.35 -44.48
N LEU A 803 22.71 -57.60 -45.38
CA LEU A 803 22.26 -56.65 -46.40
C LEU A 803 21.65 -55.39 -45.77
N LEU A 804 20.82 -55.56 -44.74
CA LEU A 804 20.24 -54.45 -43.98
C LEU A 804 21.35 -53.58 -43.36
N THR A 805 22.37 -54.21 -42.77
CA THR A 805 23.49 -53.51 -42.11
C THR A 805 24.35 -52.76 -43.12
N GLU A 806 24.61 -53.35 -44.28
CA GLU A 806 25.34 -52.74 -45.39
C GLU A 806 24.63 -51.47 -45.90
N VAL A 807 23.36 -51.58 -46.32
CA VAL A 807 22.59 -50.45 -46.88
C VAL A 807 22.37 -49.37 -45.82
N TRP A 808 22.14 -49.76 -44.57
CA TRP A 808 22.06 -48.83 -43.44
C TRP A 808 23.37 -48.05 -43.25
N GLY A 809 24.52 -48.74 -43.31
CA GLY A 809 25.83 -48.11 -43.20
C GLY A 809 26.03 -47.01 -44.25
N VAL A 810 25.69 -47.32 -45.51
CA VAL A 810 25.74 -46.34 -46.61
C VAL A 810 24.80 -45.16 -46.37
N PHE A 811 23.54 -45.43 -46.00
CA PHE A 811 22.58 -44.35 -45.72
C PHE A 811 23.02 -43.46 -44.55
N HIS A 812 23.47 -44.06 -43.45
CA HIS A 812 23.90 -43.35 -42.26
C HIS A 812 25.16 -42.51 -42.53
N GLU A 813 26.13 -43.05 -43.26
CA GLU A 813 27.32 -42.29 -43.67
C GLU A 813 26.92 -41.08 -44.52
N LEU A 814 26.18 -41.30 -45.62
CA LEU A 814 25.76 -40.21 -46.51
C LEU A 814 24.92 -39.14 -45.78
N LEU A 815 24.03 -39.53 -44.86
CA LEU A 815 23.25 -38.59 -44.06
C LEU A 815 24.16 -37.80 -43.10
N SER A 816 25.08 -38.46 -42.40
CA SER A 816 26.04 -37.79 -41.51
C SER A 816 26.93 -36.79 -42.26
N GLU A 817 27.28 -37.07 -43.53
CA GLU A 817 28.01 -36.12 -44.37
C GLU A 817 27.20 -34.85 -44.64
N THR A 818 25.88 -34.93 -44.78
CA THR A 818 25.02 -33.75 -44.96
C THR A 818 24.93 -32.86 -43.72
N GLU A 819 25.22 -33.41 -42.54
CA GLU A 819 25.27 -32.66 -41.28
C GLU A 819 26.59 -31.88 -41.12
N ASP A 820 27.62 -32.19 -41.91
CA ASP A 820 28.85 -31.39 -41.99
C ASP A 820 28.69 -30.27 -43.03
N VAL A 821 28.36 -29.07 -42.55
CA VAL A 821 28.19 -27.87 -43.37
C VAL A 821 29.45 -27.53 -44.19
N ALA A 822 30.65 -27.80 -43.68
CA ALA A 822 31.90 -27.53 -44.41
C ALA A 822 32.06 -28.52 -45.57
N LYS A 823 31.78 -29.80 -45.32
CA LYS A 823 31.80 -30.85 -46.35
C LYS A 823 30.78 -30.59 -47.45
N MET A 824 29.55 -30.19 -47.10
CA MET A 824 28.50 -29.88 -48.07
C MET A 824 28.82 -28.65 -48.92
N LYS A 825 29.43 -27.61 -48.34
CA LYS A 825 29.91 -26.44 -49.10
C LYS A 825 30.99 -26.83 -50.12
N SER A 826 31.97 -27.64 -49.71
CA SER A 826 33.02 -28.14 -50.61
C SER A 826 32.44 -29.03 -51.72
N PHE A 827 31.49 -29.90 -51.40
CA PHE A 827 30.80 -30.73 -52.38
C PHE A 827 30.09 -29.87 -53.44
N LYS A 828 29.37 -28.82 -53.03
CA LYS A 828 28.68 -27.92 -53.96
C LYS A 828 29.63 -27.24 -54.94
N GLU A 829 30.81 -26.82 -54.50
CA GLU A 829 31.80 -26.18 -55.38
C GLU A 829 32.27 -27.13 -56.49
N ASN A 830 32.46 -28.41 -56.17
CA ASN A 830 32.81 -29.44 -57.14
C ASN A 830 31.61 -29.82 -58.04
N PHE A 831 30.40 -29.88 -57.47
CA PHE A 831 29.18 -30.28 -58.18
C PHE A 831 28.64 -29.22 -59.16
N LYS A 832 28.97 -27.93 -58.94
CA LYS A 832 28.68 -26.83 -59.88
C LYS A 832 29.33 -27.00 -61.25
N GLN A 833 30.39 -27.80 -61.36
CA GLN A 833 31.05 -28.06 -62.64
C GLN A 833 30.27 -29.05 -63.53
N THR A 834 29.34 -29.82 -62.96
CA THR A 834 28.63 -30.92 -63.63
C THR A 834 27.13 -30.67 -63.85
N THR A 835 26.47 -29.79 -63.10
CA THR A 835 25.02 -29.51 -63.25
C THR A 835 24.66 -28.01 -63.08
N CYS A 836 23.60 -27.55 -63.76
CA CYS A 836 23.14 -26.14 -63.73
C CYS A 836 22.18 -25.80 -62.57
N LEU A 837 22.10 -26.61 -61.50
CA LEU A 837 21.13 -26.41 -60.42
C LEU A 837 21.64 -25.41 -59.35
N PRO A 838 20.84 -24.43 -58.91
CA PRO A 838 21.29 -23.35 -58.01
C PRO A 838 21.47 -23.76 -56.53
N LYS A 839 20.75 -24.78 -56.05
CA LYS A 839 20.83 -25.33 -54.68
C LYS A 839 20.62 -26.85 -54.70
N ILE A 840 21.34 -27.57 -53.83
CA ILE A 840 21.29 -29.04 -53.70
C ILE A 840 20.41 -29.42 -52.51
N SER A 841 19.56 -30.42 -52.69
CA SER A 841 18.76 -31.01 -51.61
C SER A 841 19.41 -32.23 -50.98
N VAL A 842 19.03 -32.54 -49.74
CA VAL A 842 19.48 -33.77 -49.05
C VAL A 842 19.10 -35.00 -49.87
N GLY A 843 17.89 -35.03 -50.44
CA GLY A 843 17.43 -36.13 -51.29
C GLY A 843 18.27 -36.32 -52.56
N GLU A 844 18.68 -35.24 -53.23
CA GLU A 844 19.58 -35.30 -54.41
C GLU A 844 20.96 -35.84 -54.02
N TYR A 845 21.51 -35.37 -52.90
CA TYR A 845 22.81 -35.83 -52.39
C TYR A 845 22.81 -37.31 -52.05
N LEU A 846 21.83 -37.75 -51.26
CA LEU A 846 21.67 -39.16 -50.88
C LEU A 846 21.49 -40.06 -52.10
N ASN A 847 20.68 -39.64 -53.10
CA ASN A 847 20.49 -40.41 -54.32
C ASN A 847 21.78 -40.52 -55.15
N HIS A 848 22.55 -39.44 -55.26
CA HIS A 848 23.82 -39.46 -55.97
C HIS A 848 24.83 -40.39 -55.30
N GLY A 849 25.00 -40.27 -53.97
CA GLY A 849 25.90 -41.15 -53.21
C GLY A 849 25.48 -42.61 -53.27
N PHE A 850 24.17 -42.89 -53.17
CA PHE A 850 23.66 -44.24 -53.29
C PHE A 850 23.82 -44.83 -54.69
N GLN A 851 23.65 -44.02 -55.74
CA GLN A 851 23.91 -44.46 -57.12
C GLN A 851 25.38 -44.85 -57.31
N SER A 852 26.33 -44.06 -56.79
CA SER A 852 27.75 -44.42 -56.80
C SER A 852 28.04 -45.72 -56.03
N TYR A 853 27.33 -45.97 -54.93
CA TYR A 853 27.40 -47.25 -54.22
C TYR A 853 26.83 -48.42 -55.05
N LEU A 854 25.70 -48.24 -55.74
CA LEU A 854 25.14 -49.28 -56.62
C LEU A 854 26.09 -49.61 -57.79
N GLU A 855 26.80 -48.62 -58.32
CA GLU A 855 27.85 -48.81 -59.34
C GLU A 855 29.06 -49.61 -58.83
N SER A 856 29.26 -49.69 -57.51
CA SER A 856 30.27 -50.59 -56.90
C SER A 856 29.76 -52.02 -56.70
N CYS A 857 28.43 -52.24 -56.81
CA CYS A 857 27.75 -53.51 -56.57
C CYS A 857 27.46 -54.31 -57.85
N LEU A 858 28.24 -54.13 -58.93
CA LEU A 858 27.97 -54.74 -60.25
C LEU A 858 27.95 -56.28 -60.26
N SER A 859 28.47 -56.92 -59.22
CA SER A 859 28.46 -58.39 -59.05
C SER A 859 27.18 -58.94 -58.42
N ASP A 860 26.31 -58.08 -57.89
CA ASP A 860 25.09 -58.50 -57.20
C ASP A 860 24.00 -58.94 -58.20
N LYS A 861 23.14 -59.88 -57.78
CA LYS A 861 21.97 -60.29 -58.55
C LYS A 861 20.92 -59.17 -58.58
N ASP A 862 20.13 -59.11 -59.64
CA ASP A 862 19.05 -58.11 -59.80
C ASP A 862 18.08 -58.07 -58.60
N GLU A 863 17.73 -59.23 -58.04
CA GLU A 863 16.86 -59.34 -56.85
C GLU A 863 17.48 -58.67 -55.61
N VAL A 864 18.80 -58.81 -55.42
CA VAL A 864 19.53 -58.18 -54.31
C VAL A 864 19.62 -56.67 -54.53
N LEU A 865 19.87 -56.25 -55.78
CA LEU A 865 19.92 -54.83 -56.14
C LEU A 865 18.56 -54.14 -55.95
N ALA A 866 17.47 -54.81 -56.31
CA ALA A 866 16.10 -54.34 -56.05
C ALA A 866 15.84 -54.22 -54.54
N MET A 867 16.22 -55.21 -53.74
CA MET A 867 16.11 -55.14 -52.29
C MET A 867 16.95 -54.00 -51.68
N LYS A 868 18.18 -53.77 -52.15
CA LYS A 868 19.02 -52.63 -51.73
C LYS A 868 18.30 -51.30 -51.97
N LYS A 869 17.69 -51.11 -53.14
CA LYS A 869 16.90 -49.91 -53.47
C LYS A 869 15.68 -49.74 -52.56
N ASN A 870 14.93 -50.82 -52.33
CA ASN A 870 13.73 -50.79 -51.48
C ASN A 870 14.08 -50.48 -50.01
N LEU A 871 15.19 -51.02 -49.49
CA LEU A 871 15.72 -50.70 -48.15
C LEU A 871 16.18 -49.23 -48.04
N PHE A 872 16.91 -48.73 -49.04
CA PHE A 872 17.35 -47.33 -49.05
C PHE A 872 16.15 -46.38 -49.10
N ARG A 873 15.13 -46.70 -49.90
CA ARG A 873 13.85 -45.97 -49.92
C ARG A 873 13.19 -45.95 -48.54
N LEU A 874 13.06 -47.11 -47.88
CA LEU A 874 12.50 -47.19 -46.51
C LEU A 874 13.22 -46.22 -45.56
N PHE A 875 14.56 -46.16 -45.59
CA PHE A 875 15.31 -45.23 -44.73
C PHE A 875 15.06 -43.76 -45.06
N LYS A 876 14.90 -43.42 -46.35
CA LYS A 876 14.52 -42.05 -46.74
C LYS A 876 13.14 -41.65 -46.23
N GLU A 877 12.14 -42.54 -46.30
CA GLU A 877 10.79 -42.25 -45.78
C GLU A 877 10.81 -42.11 -44.24
N ARG A 878 11.58 -42.96 -43.54
CA ARG A 878 11.81 -42.81 -42.08
C ARG A 878 12.42 -41.45 -41.73
N GLU A 879 13.39 -40.99 -42.52
CA GLU A 879 14.05 -39.70 -42.26
C GLU A 879 13.17 -38.49 -42.58
N CYS A 880 12.24 -38.60 -43.54
CA CYS A 880 11.25 -37.55 -43.78
C CYS A 880 10.40 -37.27 -42.53
N ILE A 881 10.05 -38.31 -41.77
CA ILE A 881 9.30 -38.19 -40.51
C ILE A 881 10.13 -37.54 -39.41
N ASN A 882 11.43 -37.85 -39.33
CA ASN A 882 12.33 -37.22 -38.36
C ASN A 882 12.50 -35.73 -38.60
N ILE A 883 12.72 -35.34 -39.86
CA ILE A 883 12.89 -33.94 -40.25
C ILE A 883 11.54 -33.21 -40.22
N GLY A 884 10.43 -33.95 -40.40
CA GLY A 884 9.10 -33.36 -40.51
C GLY A 884 8.83 -32.74 -41.87
N CYS A 885 9.43 -33.29 -42.95
CA CYS A 885 9.27 -32.80 -44.31
C CYS A 885 8.41 -33.73 -45.17
N HIS A 886 7.91 -33.21 -46.30
CA HIS A 886 7.17 -34.04 -47.24
C HIS A 886 8.09 -34.97 -48.03
N SER A 887 9.33 -34.54 -48.27
CA SER A 887 10.32 -35.23 -49.08
C SER A 887 11.72 -34.69 -48.77
N LEU A 888 12.73 -35.55 -48.75
CA LEU A 888 14.13 -35.12 -48.60
C LEU A 888 14.61 -34.25 -49.77
N PHE A 889 13.94 -34.29 -50.92
CA PHE A 889 14.22 -33.41 -52.06
C PHE A 889 13.82 -31.96 -51.80
N ASP A 890 12.98 -31.72 -50.79
CA ASP A 890 12.58 -30.39 -50.37
C ASP A 890 13.51 -29.83 -49.28
N VAL A 891 14.49 -30.57 -48.77
CA VAL A 891 15.37 -30.17 -47.65
C VAL A 891 16.69 -29.63 -48.18
N ASN A 892 17.14 -28.47 -47.69
CA ASN A 892 18.42 -27.87 -48.10
C ASN A 892 19.61 -28.67 -47.54
N ALA A 893 20.50 -29.17 -48.41
CA ALA A 893 21.69 -29.92 -47.98
C ALA A 893 22.84 -29.02 -47.49
N GLU A 894 22.96 -27.80 -48.01
CA GLU A 894 24.14 -26.94 -47.79
C GLU A 894 24.23 -26.41 -46.36
N GLU A 895 23.08 -26.26 -45.71
CA GLU A 895 22.93 -25.69 -44.36
C GLU A 895 22.15 -26.66 -43.45
N PHE A 896 22.03 -27.95 -43.83
CA PHE A 896 21.31 -28.97 -43.05
C PHE A 896 21.91 -29.14 -41.64
N GLY A 897 23.24 -29.13 -41.55
CA GLY A 897 24.00 -29.21 -40.30
C GLY A 897 23.91 -28.00 -39.36
N GLU A 898 23.08 -26.99 -39.65
CA GLU A 898 22.81 -25.90 -38.71
C GLU A 898 21.92 -26.33 -37.53
N PHE A 899 21.23 -27.48 -37.66
CA PHE A 899 20.44 -28.06 -36.57
C PHE A 899 21.33 -28.70 -35.51
N ASN A 900 21.07 -28.40 -34.24
CA ASN A 900 21.83 -28.92 -33.11
C ASN A 900 21.05 -30.03 -32.37
N TYR A 901 21.76 -31.07 -31.96
CA TYR A 901 21.22 -32.14 -31.13
C TYR A 901 21.67 -31.98 -29.68
N PHE A 902 20.77 -32.26 -28.73
CA PHE A 902 21.12 -32.39 -27.32
C PHE A 902 21.63 -33.81 -27.04
N GLY A 903 22.61 -33.95 -26.14
CA GLY A 903 23.13 -35.26 -25.75
C GLY A 903 22.20 -36.01 -24.78
N GLY A 904 22.55 -37.27 -24.49
CA GLY A 904 21.78 -38.13 -23.58
C GLY A 904 20.82 -39.06 -24.31
N SER A 905 19.66 -39.32 -23.73
CA SER A 905 18.63 -40.19 -24.33
C SER A 905 17.80 -39.42 -25.36
N ASP A 906 17.74 -39.91 -26.60
CA ASP A 906 17.06 -39.25 -27.73
C ASP A 906 15.53 -39.38 -27.70
N HIS A 907 15.00 -40.32 -26.91
CA HIS A 907 13.59 -40.68 -26.87
C HIS A 907 13.08 -40.81 -25.44
N CYS A 908 13.21 -39.73 -24.65
CA CYS A 908 12.73 -39.72 -23.26
C CYS A 908 11.22 -39.46 -23.21
N PRO A 909 10.40 -40.42 -22.75
CA PRO A 909 8.95 -40.25 -22.64
C PRO A 909 8.57 -39.44 -21.39
N ILE A 910 7.34 -38.93 -21.34
CA ILE A 910 6.80 -38.26 -20.16
C ILE A 910 5.71 -39.15 -19.54
N PRO A 911 5.96 -39.75 -18.36
CA PRO A 911 4.96 -40.51 -17.64
C PRO A 911 3.66 -39.72 -17.47
N GLY A 912 2.54 -40.32 -17.88
CA GLY A 912 1.24 -39.69 -17.75
C GLY A 912 0.92 -38.63 -18.81
N GLY A 913 1.73 -38.46 -19.85
CA GLY A 913 1.41 -37.64 -21.03
C GLY A 913 2.26 -36.38 -21.18
N TYR A 914 2.61 -36.05 -22.42
CA TYR A 914 3.41 -34.89 -22.79
C TYR A 914 2.71 -33.56 -22.49
N ASP A 915 1.36 -33.58 -22.51
CA ASP A 915 0.51 -32.43 -22.17
C ASP A 915 0.60 -32.00 -20.68
N ASN A 916 1.17 -32.82 -19.80
CA ASN A 916 1.38 -32.47 -18.40
C ASN A 916 2.34 -31.29 -18.23
N ILE A 917 3.30 -31.10 -19.15
CA ILE A 917 4.15 -29.90 -19.17
C ILE A 917 3.28 -28.65 -19.34
N LEU A 918 2.30 -28.69 -20.25
CA LEU A 918 1.42 -27.56 -20.53
C LEU A 918 0.51 -27.25 -19.33
N LYS A 919 -0.08 -28.30 -18.74
CA LYS A 919 -0.91 -28.16 -17.53
C LYS A 919 -0.10 -27.52 -16.40
N ALA A 920 1.13 -27.97 -16.21
CA ALA A 920 2.00 -27.42 -15.19
C ALA A 920 2.41 -25.96 -15.48
N LEU A 921 2.73 -25.59 -16.73
CA LEU A 921 2.96 -24.19 -17.12
C LEU A 921 1.72 -23.30 -16.90
N GLN A 922 0.52 -23.81 -17.20
CA GLN A 922 -0.74 -23.10 -16.98
C GLN A 922 -0.99 -22.78 -15.50
N THR A 923 -0.54 -23.63 -14.57
CA THR A 923 -0.68 -23.36 -13.12
C THR A 923 0.22 -22.24 -12.59
N GLN A 924 1.16 -21.74 -13.41
CA GLN A 924 2.13 -20.72 -13.00
C GLN A 924 1.62 -19.28 -13.12
N PHE A 925 0.47 -19.08 -13.78
CA PHE A 925 -0.19 -17.78 -13.92
C PHE A 925 -1.72 -17.91 -13.79
N ASP A 926 -2.43 -16.80 -13.66
CA ASP A 926 -3.89 -16.84 -13.49
C ASP A 926 -4.56 -17.35 -14.76
N ILE A 927 -5.43 -18.37 -14.61
CA ILE A 927 -6.22 -18.94 -15.71
C ILE A 927 -7.08 -17.91 -16.42
N ASN A 928 -7.52 -16.87 -15.72
CA ASN A 928 -8.30 -15.77 -16.29
C ASN A 928 -7.49 -14.92 -17.29
N CYS A 929 -6.17 -15.10 -17.37
CA CYS A 929 -5.36 -14.46 -18.40
C CYS A 929 -5.55 -15.13 -19.76
N ILE A 930 -6.08 -16.37 -19.84
CA ILE A 930 -6.26 -17.10 -21.09
C ILE A 930 -7.70 -16.98 -21.58
N HIS A 931 -7.87 -16.47 -22.79
CA HIS A 931 -9.15 -16.34 -23.48
C HIS A 931 -9.24 -17.40 -24.58
N PHE A 932 -10.01 -18.46 -24.34
CA PHE A 932 -10.28 -19.53 -25.30
C PHE A 932 -11.30 -19.12 -26.35
N ASN A 933 -11.29 -19.78 -27.51
CA ASN A 933 -12.16 -19.47 -28.66
C ASN A 933 -12.02 -18.03 -29.20
N HIS A 934 -10.82 -17.44 -29.06
CA HIS A 934 -10.47 -16.10 -29.53
C HIS A 934 -9.51 -16.18 -30.71
N ALA A 935 -9.99 -16.66 -31.86
CA ALA A 935 -9.16 -16.77 -33.06
C ALA A 935 -8.86 -15.36 -33.60
N VAL A 936 -7.58 -14.99 -33.61
CA VAL A 936 -7.14 -13.67 -34.10
C VAL A 936 -7.25 -13.62 -35.62
N MET A 937 -7.97 -12.62 -36.12
CA MET A 937 -8.14 -12.34 -37.54
C MET A 937 -7.15 -11.29 -38.06
N GLN A 938 -6.78 -10.32 -37.22
CA GLN A 938 -5.92 -9.21 -37.62
C GLN A 938 -5.14 -8.63 -36.42
N VAL A 939 -3.88 -8.29 -36.65
CA VAL A 939 -2.99 -7.57 -35.74
C VAL A 939 -2.63 -6.23 -36.39
N ASP A 940 -3.22 -5.16 -35.88
CA ASP A 940 -2.93 -3.79 -36.29
C ASP A 940 -1.79 -3.21 -35.45
N TRP A 941 -0.69 -2.87 -36.10
CA TRP A 941 0.54 -2.32 -35.53
C TRP A 941 1.00 -1.05 -36.28
N THR A 942 0.04 -0.24 -36.77
CA THR A 942 0.31 0.99 -37.53
C THR A 942 1.09 2.07 -36.76
N THR A 943 2.07 2.68 -37.42
CA THR A 943 2.97 3.72 -36.89
C THR A 943 2.51 5.15 -37.21
N ASN A 944 1.26 5.53 -36.92
CA ASN A 944 0.81 6.93 -37.14
C ASN A 944 1.11 7.82 -35.92
N HIS A 945 2.26 8.50 -35.95
CA HIS A 945 2.63 9.59 -35.04
C HIS A 945 2.47 10.98 -35.70
N GLU A 946 1.33 11.28 -36.34
CA GLU A 946 1.10 12.60 -36.98
C GLU A 946 -0.07 13.43 -36.42
N GLU A 947 -0.68 13.07 -35.29
CA GLU A 947 -1.53 14.02 -34.55
C GLU A 947 -0.98 14.32 -33.15
N PRO A 948 -0.48 15.54 -32.88
CA PRO A 948 0.06 15.94 -31.58
C PRO A 948 -0.99 16.10 -30.46
N SER A 949 -2.27 15.77 -30.70
CA SER A 949 -3.38 16.16 -29.83
C SER A 949 -3.99 15.04 -28.97
N GLN A 950 -3.70 13.76 -29.25
CA GLN A 950 -4.13 12.63 -28.41
C GLN A 950 -3.02 11.59 -28.26
N LYS A 951 -2.47 11.46 -27.04
CA LYS A 951 -1.58 10.35 -26.66
C LYS A 951 -2.36 9.03 -26.78
N CYS A 952 -2.22 8.33 -27.91
CA CYS A 952 -2.75 6.98 -28.05
C CYS A 952 -1.99 6.07 -27.06
N HIS A 953 -2.71 5.46 -26.13
CA HIS A 953 -2.14 4.81 -24.95
C HIS A 953 -1.78 3.32 -25.17
N ASN A 954 -2.06 2.71 -26.33
CA ASN A 954 -1.66 1.34 -26.68
C ASN A 954 -1.38 1.25 -28.21
N PRO A 955 -0.15 1.03 -28.69
CA PRO A 955 0.22 1.05 -30.12
C PRO A 955 -0.23 -0.15 -30.96
N VAL A 956 -0.74 -1.24 -30.35
CA VAL A 956 -1.15 -2.46 -31.08
C VAL A 956 -2.60 -2.82 -30.77
N LYS A 957 -3.36 -3.18 -31.80
CA LYS A 957 -4.75 -3.65 -31.67
C LYS A 957 -4.92 -5.01 -32.32
N VAL A 958 -5.46 -5.97 -31.57
CA VAL A 958 -5.68 -7.36 -32.01
C VAL A 958 -7.18 -7.59 -32.15
N LEU A 959 -7.64 -8.02 -33.33
CA LEU A 959 -9.04 -8.28 -33.64
C LEU A 959 -9.31 -9.78 -33.72
N CYS A 960 -10.34 -10.24 -33.04
CA CYS A 960 -10.76 -11.65 -32.98
C CYS A 960 -12.00 -11.93 -33.84
N ASN A 961 -12.19 -13.19 -34.22
CA ASN A 961 -13.31 -13.65 -35.04
C ASN A 961 -14.69 -13.52 -34.38
N ASN A 962 -14.72 -13.45 -33.05
CA ASN A 962 -15.93 -13.22 -32.25
C ASN A 962 -16.36 -11.74 -32.21
N GLY A 963 -15.61 -10.84 -32.86
CA GLY A 963 -15.87 -9.40 -32.87
C GLY A 963 -15.23 -8.63 -31.70
N GLU A 964 -14.57 -9.32 -30.77
CA GLU A 964 -13.80 -8.66 -29.70
C GLU A 964 -12.48 -8.10 -30.23
N ALA A 965 -12.02 -7.01 -29.60
CA ALA A 965 -10.74 -6.39 -29.92
C ALA A 965 -9.96 -6.08 -28.65
N PHE A 966 -8.66 -6.38 -28.67
CA PHE A 966 -7.73 -6.21 -27.56
C PHE A 966 -6.70 -5.16 -27.91
N GLU A 967 -6.58 -4.13 -27.08
CA GLU A 967 -5.52 -3.13 -27.20
C GLU A 967 -4.33 -3.51 -26.30
N ALA A 968 -3.13 -3.45 -26.86
CA ALA A 968 -1.90 -3.88 -26.21
C ALA A 968 -0.74 -2.91 -26.49
N ASP A 969 0.19 -2.86 -25.56
CA ASP A 969 1.49 -2.21 -25.74
C ASP A 969 2.43 -3.08 -26.58
N HIS A 970 2.32 -4.40 -26.39
CA HIS A 970 3.17 -5.38 -27.05
C HIS A 970 2.38 -6.65 -27.39
N VAL A 971 2.74 -7.30 -28.49
CA VAL A 971 2.20 -8.59 -28.91
C VAL A 971 3.33 -9.60 -29.08
N ILE A 972 3.14 -10.81 -28.54
CA ILE A 972 4.00 -11.97 -28.83
C ILE A 972 3.16 -12.96 -29.64
N LEU A 973 3.52 -13.15 -30.90
CA LEU A 973 2.86 -14.06 -31.83
C LEU A 973 3.50 -15.45 -31.78
N THR A 974 2.70 -16.48 -31.51
CA THR A 974 3.19 -17.88 -31.40
C THR A 974 2.46 -18.88 -32.29
N VAL A 975 1.76 -18.38 -33.32
CA VAL A 975 1.05 -19.21 -34.31
C VAL A 975 2.01 -20.06 -35.15
N SER A 976 1.53 -21.17 -35.69
CA SER A 976 2.37 -22.05 -36.53
C SER A 976 2.81 -21.37 -37.82
N LEU A 977 3.92 -21.84 -38.39
CA LEU A 977 4.39 -21.37 -39.70
C LEU A 977 3.35 -21.65 -40.80
N GLY A 978 2.61 -22.76 -40.71
CA GLY A 978 1.51 -23.05 -41.64
C GLY A 978 0.42 -21.98 -41.63
N VAL A 979 0.00 -21.52 -40.45
CA VAL A 979 -0.98 -20.43 -40.33
C VAL A 979 -0.43 -19.13 -40.92
N LEU A 980 0.85 -18.83 -40.71
CA LEU A 980 1.50 -17.67 -41.31
C LEU A 980 1.58 -17.77 -42.84
N LYS A 981 1.91 -18.93 -43.40
CA LYS A 981 1.97 -19.13 -44.85
C LYS A 981 0.63 -18.84 -45.53
N GLU A 982 -0.46 -19.29 -44.91
CA GLU A 982 -1.82 -19.08 -45.43
C GLU A 982 -2.33 -17.65 -45.20
N ASN A 983 -2.04 -17.04 -44.05
CA ASN A 983 -2.73 -15.82 -43.60
C ASN A 983 -1.85 -14.58 -43.43
N ALA A 984 -0.53 -14.63 -43.60
CA ALA A 984 0.35 -13.48 -43.30
C ALA A 984 0.02 -12.19 -44.06
N LEU A 985 -0.61 -12.30 -45.23
CA LEU A 985 -1.01 -11.12 -46.02
C LEU A 985 -2.24 -10.41 -45.45
N SER A 986 -3.13 -11.12 -44.76
CA SER A 986 -4.35 -10.55 -44.16
C SER A 986 -4.23 -10.33 -42.64
N LEU A 987 -3.40 -11.13 -41.97
CA LEU A 987 -3.26 -11.15 -40.51
C LEU A 987 -2.61 -9.88 -39.95
N PHE A 988 -1.87 -9.10 -40.74
CA PHE A 988 -1.15 -7.92 -40.25
C PHE A 988 -1.58 -6.64 -40.97
N ASN A 989 -1.76 -5.57 -40.20
CA ASN A 989 -1.96 -4.22 -40.71
C ASN A 989 -0.99 -3.25 -40.00
N PRO A 990 -0.01 -2.63 -40.67
CA PRO A 990 0.33 -2.79 -42.07
C PRO A 990 0.86 -4.20 -42.37
N PRO A 991 0.95 -4.59 -43.66
CA PRO A 991 1.55 -5.85 -44.07
C PRO A 991 2.98 -6.01 -43.53
N LEU A 992 3.40 -7.26 -43.30
CA LEU A 992 4.76 -7.57 -42.89
C LEU A 992 5.81 -7.11 -43.93
N PRO A 993 7.05 -6.79 -43.51
CA PRO A 993 8.15 -6.52 -44.43
C PRO A 993 8.36 -7.65 -45.46
N VAL A 994 8.78 -7.29 -46.67
CA VAL A 994 8.94 -8.22 -47.81
C VAL A 994 9.91 -9.35 -47.49
N GLU A 995 10.98 -9.06 -46.73
CA GLU A 995 11.96 -10.03 -46.27
C GLU A 995 11.32 -11.09 -45.37
N LYS A 996 10.42 -10.65 -44.48
CA LYS A 996 9.72 -11.53 -43.53
C LYS A 996 8.66 -12.38 -44.23
N ILE A 997 7.93 -11.81 -45.20
CA ILE A 997 7.04 -12.57 -46.09
C ILE A 997 7.84 -13.60 -46.89
N SER A 998 9.00 -13.23 -47.42
CA SER A 998 9.87 -14.15 -48.17
C SER A 998 10.37 -15.29 -47.28
N ALA A 999 10.78 -14.99 -46.03
CA ALA A 999 11.16 -16.01 -45.06
C ALA A 999 10.00 -16.97 -44.74
N ILE A 1000 8.78 -16.45 -44.51
CA ILE A 1000 7.58 -17.26 -44.30
C ILE A 1000 7.32 -18.20 -45.48
N GLN A 1001 7.50 -17.73 -46.72
CA GLN A 1001 7.29 -18.53 -47.92
C GLN A 1001 8.41 -19.55 -48.15
N ASN A 1002 9.66 -19.16 -47.92
CA ASN A 1002 10.83 -20.01 -48.13
C ASN A 1002 10.93 -21.14 -47.11
N LEU A 1003 10.70 -20.88 -45.81
CA LEU A 1003 10.82 -21.90 -44.76
C LEU A 1003 9.87 -23.08 -45.04
N GLY A 1004 10.33 -24.30 -44.78
CA GLY A 1004 9.54 -25.52 -45.00
C GLY A 1004 8.54 -25.72 -43.88
N PHE A 1005 7.33 -26.17 -44.21
CA PHE A 1005 6.35 -26.64 -43.24
C PHE A 1005 5.71 -27.92 -43.74
N GLY A 1006 6.08 -29.05 -43.11
CA GLY A 1006 5.62 -30.37 -43.49
C GLY A 1006 4.50 -30.86 -42.60
N CYS A 1007 3.83 -31.92 -43.06
CA CYS A 1007 2.89 -32.67 -42.25
C CYS A 1007 3.41 -34.09 -42.02
N VAL A 1008 3.47 -34.45 -40.75
CA VAL A 1008 3.68 -35.78 -40.19
C VAL A 1008 2.54 -36.02 -39.22
N GLY A 1009 1.86 -37.14 -39.39
CA GLY A 1009 0.74 -37.54 -38.56
C GLY A 1009 0.82 -39.01 -38.17
N LYS A 1010 -0.17 -39.44 -37.38
CA LYS A 1010 -0.28 -40.80 -36.86
C LYS A 1010 -1.68 -41.34 -37.10
N ILE A 1011 -1.74 -42.60 -37.47
CA ILE A 1011 -2.93 -43.45 -37.39
C ILE A 1011 -2.76 -44.30 -36.12
N VAL A 1012 -3.71 -44.22 -35.22
CA VAL A 1012 -3.72 -44.91 -33.93
C VAL A 1012 -4.74 -46.04 -34.01
N LEU A 1013 -4.28 -47.27 -33.82
CA LEU A 1013 -5.09 -48.50 -33.90
C LEU A 1013 -5.13 -49.16 -32.51
N GLU A 1014 -6.30 -49.21 -31.89
CA GLU A 1014 -6.51 -49.88 -30.60
C GLU A 1014 -7.11 -51.27 -30.83
N PHE A 1015 -6.39 -52.31 -30.41
CA PHE A 1015 -6.83 -53.69 -30.49
C PHE A 1015 -7.40 -54.17 -29.15
N GLU A 1016 -8.29 -55.15 -29.15
CA GLU A 1016 -8.78 -55.77 -27.91
C GLU A 1016 -7.64 -56.41 -27.10
N LYS A 1017 -6.66 -56.99 -27.80
CA LYS A 1017 -5.43 -57.55 -27.23
C LYS A 1017 -4.29 -57.45 -28.24
N PRO A 1018 -3.03 -57.27 -27.80
CA PRO A 1018 -1.89 -57.26 -28.71
C PRO A 1018 -1.73 -58.64 -29.37
N PHE A 1019 -1.48 -58.65 -30.69
CA PHE A 1019 -1.06 -59.86 -31.43
C PHE A 1019 0.47 -59.95 -31.58
N TRP A 1020 1.18 -58.97 -31.02
CA TRP A 1020 2.63 -58.85 -31.01
C TRP A 1020 3.18 -59.04 -29.58
N SER A 1021 4.52 -59.02 -29.43
CA SER A 1021 5.17 -59.10 -28.12
C SER A 1021 4.71 -57.94 -27.22
N THR A 1022 4.47 -58.20 -25.92
CA THR A 1022 4.12 -57.15 -24.96
C THR A 1022 5.30 -56.24 -24.59
N GLU A 1023 6.51 -56.56 -25.05
CA GLU A 1023 7.67 -55.66 -25.00
C GLU A 1023 7.63 -54.64 -26.16
N GLU A 1024 8.73 -53.97 -26.45
CA GLU A 1024 8.80 -53.10 -27.63
C GLU A 1024 8.64 -53.90 -28.92
N TYR A 1025 7.78 -53.40 -29.81
CA TYR A 1025 7.53 -54.03 -31.10
C TYR A 1025 7.33 -52.99 -32.20
N SER A 1026 8.07 -53.17 -33.31
CA SER A 1026 7.97 -52.39 -34.53
C SER A 1026 7.85 -53.31 -35.74
N ILE A 1027 7.04 -52.90 -36.72
CA ILE A 1027 6.89 -53.54 -38.02
C ILE A 1027 7.32 -52.50 -39.05
N HIS A 1028 8.30 -52.82 -39.88
CA HIS A 1028 8.72 -51.95 -40.99
C HIS A 1028 8.19 -52.51 -42.31
N VAL A 1029 7.64 -51.64 -43.15
CA VAL A 1029 7.04 -52.00 -44.43
C VAL A 1029 8.02 -51.70 -45.56
N ILE A 1030 8.42 -52.73 -46.28
CA ILE A 1030 9.28 -52.60 -47.47
C ILE A 1030 8.38 -52.70 -48.70
N TRP A 1031 8.30 -51.59 -49.43
CA TRP A 1031 7.54 -51.51 -50.68
C TRP A 1031 8.43 -51.86 -51.87
N ASP A 1032 7.92 -52.69 -52.78
CA ASP A 1032 8.58 -52.99 -54.05
C ASP A 1032 8.12 -52.00 -55.13
N GLU A 1033 9.07 -51.29 -55.76
CA GLU A 1033 8.76 -50.33 -56.82
C GLU A 1033 8.15 -50.99 -58.07
N GLU A 1034 8.53 -52.22 -58.39
CA GLU A 1034 8.04 -52.90 -59.59
C GLU A 1034 6.56 -53.31 -59.45
N GLU A 1035 6.12 -53.72 -58.25
CA GLU A 1035 4.71 -54.06 -57.95
C GLU A 1035 3.75 -52.88 -58.16
N PHE A 1036 4.24 -51.65 -58.03
CA PHE A 1036 3.44 -50.43 -58.17
C PHE A 1036 3.54 -49.78 -59.56
N ASN A 1037 4.65 -50.01 -60.27
CA ASN A 1037 4.89 -49.48 -61.61
C ASN A 1037 4.35 -50.43 -62.71
N ASN A 1038 4.30 -51.74 -62.46
CA ASN A 1038 3.71 -52.71 -63.37
C ASN A 1038 2.18 -52.76 -63.19
N HIS A 1039 1.46 -51.85 -63.87
CA HIS A 1039 0.33 -52.17 -64.76
C HIS A 1039 -0.36 -50.91 -65.29
N GLY A 1040 0.10 -50.48 -66.46
CA GLY A 1040 -0.69 -49.75 -67.45
C GLY A 1040 -0.24 -50.19 -68.85
N PHE A 1041 -1.04 -51.05 -69.47
CA PHE A 1041 -0.90 -51.64 -70.82
C PHE A 1041 -0.04 -52.89 -70.99
N ASN A 1042 -0.67 -54.05 -70.77
CA ASN A 1042 -0.39 -55.24 -71.59
C ASN A 1042 -1.71 -55.72 -72.22
N ASN A 1043 -1.77 -55.72 -73.55
CA ASN A 1043 -2.76 -56.40 -74.39
C ASN A 1043 -4.27 -56.14 -74.13
N GLY A 1044 -4.70 -54.89 -73.98
CA GLY A 1044 -6.09 -54.50 -74.27
C GLY A 1044 -7.20 -55.12 -73.40
N GLN A 1045 -6.87 -55.87 -72.35
CA GLN A 1045 -7.81 -56.33 -71.33
C GLN A 1045 -7.50 -55.60 -70.02
N LEU A 1046 -8.46 -54.80 -69.53
CA LEU A 1046 -8.46 -54.35 -68.14
C LEU A 1046 -8.48 -55.58 -67.24
N SER A 1047 -7.42 -55.82 -66.47
CA SER A 1047 -7.48 -56.74 -65.34
C SER A 1047 -8.53 -56.20 -64.35
N LYS A 1048 -9.50 -57.06 -64.00
CA LYS A 1048 -10.63 -56.72 -63.11
C LYS A 1048 -10.25 -56.64 -61.62
N GLU A 1049 -8.98 -56.73 -61.28
CA GLU A 1049 -8.49 -56.73 -59.91
C GLU A 1049 -7.62 -55.48 -59.68
N ARG A 1050 -8.28 -54.33 -59.47
CA ARG A 1050 -7.61 -53.18 -58.83
C ARG A 1050 -7.53 -53.50 -57.34
N GLY A 1051 -6.33 -53.74 -56.82
CA GLY A 1051 -6.11 -54.01 -55.40
C GLY A 1051 -6.25 -52.73 -54.55
N ILE A 1052 -6.59 -52.90 -53.26
CA ILE A 1052 -6.83 -51.82 -52.29
C ILE A 1052 -5.69 -50.77 -52.22
N PHE A 1053 -4.44 -51.15 -52.47
CA PHE A 1053 -3.29 -50.22 -52.45
C PHE A 1053 -3.21 -49.29 -53.67
N HIS A 1054 -3.84 -49.63 -54.80
CA HIS A 1054 -3.83 -48.80 -56.00
C HIS A 1054 -4.73 -47.57 -55.85
N ASP A 1055 -5.89 -47.76 -55.22
CA ASP A 1055 -6.87 -46.68 -55.03
C ASP A 1055 -6.46 -45.70 -53.90
N HIS A 1056 -5.41 -46.05 -53.14
CA HIS A 1056 -4.85 -45.25 -52.05
C HIS A 1056 -3.33 -45.08 -52.14
N PRO A 1057 -2.82 -44.17 -53.01
CA PRO A 1057 -1.39 -43.94 -53.19
C PRO A 1057 -0.64 -43.53 -51.92
N TRP A 1058 -1.35 -42.93 -50.95
CA TRP A 1058 -0.80 -42.47 -49.66
C TRP A 1058 -0.23 -43.60 -48.80
N VAL A 1059 -0.62 -44.85 -49.06
CA VAL A 1059 -0.12 -46.04 -48.36
C VAL A 1059 1.41 -46.12 -48.39
N ARG A 1060 2.04 -45.57 -49.44
CA ARG A 1060 3.51 -45.50 -49.59
C ARG A 1060 4.21 -44.62 -48.56
N CYS A 1061 3.48 -43.70 -47.94
CA CYS A 1061 3.99 -42.78 -46.93
C CYS A 1061 3.95 -43.40 -45.52
N VAL A 1062 3.36 -44.60 -45.37
CA VAL A 1062 3.41 -45.39 -44.14
C VAL A 1062 4.60 -46.33 -44.22
N PHE A 1063 5.65 -46.03 -43.47
CA PHE A 1063 6.88 -46.84 -43.45
C PHE A 1063 6.81 -48.02 -42.48
N GLY A 1064 5.87 -48.00 -41.53
CA GLY A 1064 5.86 -48.95 -40.43
C GLY A 1064 4.81 -48.68 -39.37
N PHE A 1065 4.69 -49.65 -38.48
CA PHE A 1065 3.83 -49.63 -37.31
C PHE A 1065 4.68 -49.82 -36.05
N THR A 1066 4.43 -49.04 -35.01
CA THR A 1066 5.18 -49.10 -33.75
C THR A 1066 4.24 -49.16 -32.56
N THR A 1067 4.62 -49.89 -31.51
CA THR A 1067 3.86 -49.88 -30.25
C THR A 1067 3.99 -48.51 -29.56
N SER A 1068 2.91 -48.05 -28.92
CA SER A 1068 2.90 -46.73 -28.24
C SER A 1068 3.73 -46.70 -26.94
N CYS A 1069 3.62 -47.76 -26.12
CA CYS A 1069 4.46 -48.03 -24.97
C CYS A 1069 4.45 -49.54 -24.66
N PRO A 1070 5.47 -50.08 -23.94
CA PRO A 1070 5.47 -51.48 -23.54
C PRO A 1070 4.18 -51.87 -22.81
N GLY A 1071 3.63 -53.03 -23.16
CA GLY A 1071 2.37 -53.55 -22.61
C GLY A 1071 1.09 -52.93 -23.18
N SER A 1072 1.15 -51.95 -24.08
CA SER A 1072 -0.05 -51.36 -24.71
C SER A 1072 -0.64 -52.26 -25.81
N ASN A 1073 -1.97 -52.20 -25.93
CA ASN A 1073 -2.75 -52.78 -27.02
C ASN A 1073 -2.91 -51.82 -28.22
N ILE A 1074 -2.02 -50.81 -28.32
CA ILE A 1074 -2.11 -49.73 -29.30
C ILE A 1074 -0.92 -49.77 -30.26
N LEU A 1075 -1.24 -49.75 -31.55
CA LEU A 1075 -0.29 -49.72 -32.65
C LEU A 1075 -0.40 -48.38 -33.40
N LEU A 1076 0.74 -47.72 -33.63
CA LEU A 1076 0.84 -46.42 -34.28
C LEU A 1076 1.46 -46.56 -35.67
N ALA A 1077 0.74 -46.14 -36.70
CA ALA A 1077 1.30 -45.99 -38.05
C ALA A 1077 1.61 -44.51 -38.30
N TRP A 1078 2.86 -44.20 -38.60
CA TRP A 1078 3.26 -42.83 -38.93
C TRP A 1078 3.14 -42.59 -40.42
N PHE A 1079 2.68 -41.40 -40.79
CA PHE A 1079 2.63 -40.95 -42.18
C PHE A 1079 3.20 -39.54 -42.30
N HIS A 1080 3.70 -39.22 -43.48
CA HIS A 1080 4.14 -37.86 -43.84
C HIS A 1080 3.72 -37.54 -45.29
N GLY A 1081 4.04 -36.35 -45.76
CA GLY A 1081 3.84 -36.00 -47.18
C GLY A 1081 2.60 -35.14 -47.45
N LYS A 1082 2.42 -34.80 -48.72
CA LYS A 1082 1.30 -33.96 -49.19
C LYS A 1082 -0.03 -34.72 -49.10
N GLU A 1083 0.08 -36.03 -49.11
CA GLU A 1083 -0.95 -37.04 -48.97
C GLU A 1083 -1.59 -37.02 -47.57
N ALA A 1084 -0.97 -36.38 -46.58
CA ALA A 1084 -1.52 -36.23 -45.23
C ALA A 1084 -2.96 -35.69 -45.22
N ARG A 1085 -3.29 -34.70 -46.08
CA ARG A 1085 -4.67 -34.17 -46.19
C ARG A 1085 -5.66 -35.22 -46.70
N GLN A 1086 -5.24 -36.07 -47.62
CA GLN A 1086 -6.06 -37.17 -48.12
C GLN A 1086 -6.31 -38.19 -47.01
N ILE A 1087 -5.26 -38.56 -46.25
CA ILE A 1087 -5.38 -39.47 -45.10
C ILE A 1087 -6.34 -38.90 -44.06
N GLU A 1088 -6.13 -37.65 -43.65
CA GLU A 1088 -6.96 -36.98 -42.63
C GLU A 1088 -8.44 -36.81 -43.04
N SER A 1089 -8.73 -36.81 -44.34
CA SER A 1089 -10.09 -36.73 -44.90
C SER A 1089 -10.72 -38.10 -45.18
N THR A 1090 -9.95 -39.18 -45.07
CA THR A 1090 -10.43 -40.56 -45.32
C THR A 1090 -11.17 -41.07 -44.09
N SER A 1091 -12.23 -41.86 -44.28
CA SER A 1091 -13.02 -42.39 -43.16
C SER A 1091 -12.20 -43.37 -42.30
N THR A 1092 -12.43 -43.40 -40.99
CA THR A 1092 -11.70 -44.29 -40.07
C THR A 1092 -11.92 -45.78 -40.38
N GLN A 1093 -13.09 -46.14 -40.93
CA GLN A 1093 -13.38 -47.52 -41.38
C GLN A 1093 -12.52 -47.94 -42.57
N GLU A 1094 -12.37 -47.06 -43.55
CA GLU A 1094 -11.55 -47.29 -44.73
C GLU A 1094 -10.06 -47.32 -44.37
N ILE A 1095 -9.61 -46.41 -43.50
CA ILE A 1095 -8.25 -46.43 -42.95
C ILE A 1095 -7.98 -47.75 -42.21
N ALA A 1096 -8.92 -48.24 -41.41
CA ALA A 1096 -8.79 -49.52 -40.73
C ALA A 1096 -8.57 -50.67 -41.73
N GLN A 1097 -9.37 -50.73 -42.80
CA GLN A 1097 -9.26 -51.75 -43.85
C GLN A 1097 -7.91 -51.70 -44.54
N ILE A 1098 -7.43 -50.50 -44.88
CA ILE A 1098 -6.13 -50.30 -45.52
C ILE A 1098 -5.00 -50.72 -44.57
N CYS A 1099 -5.03 -50.28 -43.31
CA CYS A 1099 -4.03 -50.68 -42.31
C CYS A 1099 -4.01 -52.21 -42.11
N PHE A 1100 -5.17 -52.86 -42.08
CA PHE A 1100 -5.25 -54.32 -42.02
C PHE A 1100 -4.62 -54.99 -43.24
N ALA A 1101 -4.87 -54.48 -44.44
CA ALA A 1101 -4.25 -55.01 -45.65
C ALA A 1101 -2.71 -54.89 -45.60
N ILE A 1102 -2.18 -53.77 -45.08
CA ILE A 1102 -0.73 -53.60 -44.90
C ILE A 1102 -0.19 -54.60 -43.85
N LEU A 1103 -0.86 -54.73 -42.71
CA LEU A 1103 -0.46 -55.66 -41.64
C LEU A 1103 -0.51 -57.11 -42.11
N GLU A 1104 -1.52 -57.52 -42.87
CA GLU A 1104 -1.61 -58.85 -43.47
C GLU A 1104 -0.43 -59.11 -44.41
N LYS A 1105 -0.09 -58.13 -45.27
CA LYS A 1105 1.07 -58.23 -46.17
C LYS A 1105 2.39 -58.38 -45.41
N CYS A 1106 2.58 -57.61 -44.33
CA CYS A 1106 3.85 -57.58 -43.60
C CYS A 1106 4.04 -58.73 -42.60
N THR A 1107 2.95 -59.23 -42.01
CA THR A 1107 3.02 -60.26 -40.96
C THR A 1107 2.62 -61.65 -41.44
N SER A 1108 2.05 -61.76 -42.65
CA SER A 1108 1.42 -62.98 -43.18
C SER A 1108 0.29 -63.55 -42.30
N LEU A 1109 -0.18 -62.79 -41.31
CA LEU A 1109 -1.30 -63.17 -40.44
C LEU A 1109 -2.62 -62.91 -41.17
N LYS A 1110 -3.45 -63.96 -41.32
CA LYS A 1110 -4.76 -63.88 -41.98
C LYS A 1110 -5.90 -63.43 -41.06
N SER A 1111 -5.65 -63.30 -39.76
CA SER A 1111 -6.65 -62.92 -38.76
C SER A 1111 -5.99 -62.13 -37.64
N PHE A 1112 -6.61 -61.01 -37.27
CA PHE A 1112 -6.17 -60.15 -36.19
C PHE A 1112 -7.23 -60.08 -35.08
N PRO A 1113 -6.86 -59.75 -33.83
CA PRO A 1113 -7.82 -59.41 -32.79
C PRO A 1113 -8.77 -58.27 -33.21
N PRO A 1114 -9.99 -58.18 -32.64
CA PRO A 1114 -10.90 -57.09 -32.94
C PRO A 1114 -10.28 -55.71 -32.70
N LEU A 1115 -10.56 -54.78 -33.61
CA LEU A 1115 -10.15 -53.38 -33.49
C LEU A 1115 -11.24 -52.62 -32.73
N LEU A 1116 -10.88 -52.04 -31.59
CA LEU A 1116 -11.79 -51.29 -30.73
C LEU A 1116 -11.99 -49.86 -31.23
N SER A 1117 -10.90 -49.22 -31.66
CA SER A 1117 -10.96 -47.84 -32.15
C SER A 1117 -9.83 -47.51 -33.13
N VAL A 1118 -10.12 -46.54 -34.02
CA VAL A 1118 -9.16 -45.95 -34.96
C VAL A 1118 -9.24 -44.45 -34.86
N GLN A 1119 -8.10 -43.80 -34.67
CA GLN A 1119 -7.99 -42.35 -34.66
C GLN A 1119 -6.86 -41.88 -35.57
N VAL A 1120 -7.01 -40.69 -36.14
CA VAL A 1120 -6.04 -40.10 -37.06
C VAL A 1120 -5.76 -38.68 -36.60
N THR A 1121 -4.49 -38.30 -36.52
CA THR A 1121 -4.11 -36.93 -36.18
C THR A 1121 -4.46 -35.98 -37.33
N GLN A 1122 -5.10 -34.86 -37.03
CA GLN A 1122 -5.54 -33.88 -38.04
C GLN A 1122 -4.71 -32.60 -37.97
N TRP A 1123 -3.46 -32.64 -38.44
CA TRP A 1123 -2.58 -31.48 -38.38
C TRP A 1123 -2.61 -30.65 -39.67
N ALA A 1124 -2.75 -31.29 -40.84
CA ALA A 1124 -2.78 -30.62 -42.14
C ALA A 1124 -4.12 -29.96 -42.48
N THR A 1125 -5.23 -30.57 -42.06
CA THR A 1125 -6.61 -30.10 -42.29
C THR A 1125 -7.10 -29.15 -41.21
N ASN A 1126 -6.44 -29.11 -40.04
CA ASN A 1126 -6.79 -28.19 -38.97
C ASN A 1126 -6.39 -26.75 -39.31
N PRO A 1127 -7.35 -25.81 -39.35
CA PRO A 1127 -7.09 -24.42 -39.74
C PRO A 1127 -6.19 -23.66 -38.78
N LEU A 1128 -6.05 -24.12 -37.53
CA LEU A 1128 -5.24 -23.49 -36.49
C LEU A 1128 -3.77 -23.96 -36.51
N THR A 1129 -3.43 -24.99 -37.30
CA THR A 1129 -2.07 -25.53 -37.40
C THR A 1129 -1.54 -25.60 -38.82
N GLN A 1130 -2.36 -26.01 -39.80
CA GLN A 1130 -2.02 -26.07 -41.24
C GLN A 1130 -0.72 -26.86 -41.55
N GLY A 1131 -0.48 -27.94 -40.81
CA GLY A 1131 0.73 -28.77 -40.85
C GLY A 1131 1.28 -29.06 -39.45
N SER A 1132 2.41 -29.76 -39.38
CA SER A 1132 2.90 -30.34 -38.11
C SER A 1132 4.33 -29.97 -37.73
N TYR A 1133 5.26 -29.68 -38.65
CA TYR A 1133 6.67 -29.38 -38.31
C TYR A 1133 7.32 -28.41 -39.30
N SER A 1134 8.10 -27.45 -38.78
CA SER A 1134 8.95 -26.59 -39.60
C SER A 1134 10.29 -27.25 -39.93
N PHE A 1135 10.79 -27.08 -41.15
CA PHE A 1135 12.10 -27.58 -41.57
C PHE A 1135 12.83 -26.59 -42.50
N LEU A 1136 14.14 -26.77 -42.66
CA LEU A 1136 14.94 -25.97 -43.58
C LEU A 1136 14.72 -26.44 -45.03
N SER A 1137 13.84 -25.74 -45.76
CA SER A 1137 13.55 -26.12 -47.15
C SER A 1137 14.69 -25.78 -48.10
N LYS A 1138 14.72 -26.44 -49.27
CA LYS A 1138 15.62 -26.17 -50.39
C LYS A 1138 15.59 -24.70 -50.81
N ALA A 1139 14.42 -24.04 -50.72
CA ALA A 1139 14.30 -22.61 -51.03
C ALA A 1139 14.91 -21.72 -49.94
N ALA A 1140 14.87 -22.16 -48.68
CA ALA A 1140 15.31 -21.38 -47.53
C ALA A 1140 16.83 -21.32 -47.34
N ARG A 1141 17.25 -20.36 -46.52
CA ARG A 1141 18.54 -20.29 -45.84
C ARG A 1141 18.29 -20.34 -44.33
N ALA A 1142 19.29 -20.73 -43.55
CA ALA A 1142 19.18 -20.77 -42.10
C ALA A 1142 18.92 -19.38 -41.49
N SER A 1143 19.36 -18.31 -42.15
CA SER A 1143 19.02 -16.92 -41.80
C SER A 1143 17.54 -16.53 -41.98
N ASP A 1144 16.74 -17.32 -42.72
CA ASP A 1144 15.29 -17.08 -42.83
C ASP A 1144 14.58 -17.31 -41.47
N PHE A 1145 15.10 -18.22 -40.63
CA PHE A 1145 14.62 -18.39 -39.25
C PHE A 1145 14.87 -17.13 -38.41
N ASP A 1146 16.05 -16.52 -38.57
CA ASP A 1146 16.43 -15.27 -37.87
C ASP A 1146 15.58 -14.09 -38.37
N CYS A 1147 15.32 -14.03 -39.68
CA CYS A 1147 14.44 -13.03 -40.28
C CYS A 1147 13.01 -13.13 -39.73
N LEU A 1148 12.46 -14.35 -39.64
CA LEU A 1148 11.15 -14.58 -39.04
C LEU A 1148 11.12 -14.27 -37.53
N ALA A 1149 12.22 -14.52 -36.81
CA ALA A 1149 12.37 -14.22 -35.38
C ALA A 1149 12.54 -12.72 -35.07
N SER A 1150 12.85 -11.89 -36.08
CA SER A 1150 13.05 -10.45 -35.87
C SER A 1150 11.75 -9.77 -35.43
N PRO A 1151 11.82 -8.87 -34.42
CA PRO A 1151 10.65 -8.14 -33.94
C PRO A 1151 10.27 -7.01 -34.90
N LEU A 1152 9.05 -6.50 -34.73
CA LEU A 1152 8.51 -5.35 -35.45
C LEU A 1152 8.20 -4.21 -34.48
N PRO A 1153 8.42 -2.95 -34.88
CA PRO A 1153 9.21 -2.52 -36.04
C PRO A 1153 10.66 -3.07 -36.03
N PRO A 1154 11.34 -3.11 -37.20
CA PRO A 1154 12.71 -3.60 -37.29
C PRO A 1154 13.64 -2.88 -36.31
N LEU A 1155 14.65 -3.58 -35.77
CA LEU A 1155 15.58 -3.07 -34.74
C LEU A 1155 16.32 -1.77 -35.13
N SER A 1156 16.38 -1.42 -36.42
CA SER A 1156 16.89 -0.13 -36.91
C SER A 1156 16.01 1.06 -36.54
N SER A 1157 14.76 0.82 -36.16
CA SER A 1157 13.76 1.81 -35.74
C SER A 1157 13.89 2.02 -34.23
N VAL A 1158 14.91 2.79 -33.85
CA VAL A 1158 15.27 3.01 -32.44
C VAL A 1158 14.51 4.20 -31.85
N ASN A 1159 14.04 4.09 -30.62
CA ASN A 1159 13.38 5.18 -29.91
C ASN A 1159 14.39 6.26 -29.42
N LYS A 1160 13.90 7.36 -28.84
CA LYS A 1160 14.74 8.46 -28.31
C LYS A 1160 15.76 8.02 -27.24
N SER A 1161 15.62 6.82 -26.64
CA SER A 1161 16.52 6.28 -25.61
C SER A 1161 17.53 5.26 -26.13
N GLY A 1162 17.61 5.03 -27.45
CA GLY A 1162 18.58 4.08 -28.01
C GLY A 1162 18.15 2.61 -28.00
N LEU A 1163 16.89 2.32 -27.61
CA LEU A 1163 16.34 0.96 -27.57
C LEU A 1163 15.34 0.71 -28.72
N PRO A 1164 15.27 -0.51 -29.28
CA PRO A 1164 14.37 -0.84 -30.40
C PRO A 1164 12.90 -0.78 -29.97
N ALA A 1165 12.02 -0.16 -30.75
CA ALA A 1165 10.59 -0.17 -30.46
C ALA A 1165 10.01 -1.58 -30.66
N LEU A 1166 9.70 -2.29 -29.57
CA LEU A 1166 9.11 -3.62 -29.64
C LEU A 1166 7.57 -3.49 -29.69
N GLN A 1167 6.93 -3.86 -30.79
CA GLN A 1167 5.46 -3.91 -30.89
C GLN A 1167 4.97 -5.34 -31.13
N VAL A 1168 5.54 -6.04 -32.12
CA VAL A 1168 5.18 -7.42 -32.45
C VAL A 1168 6.42 -8.29 -32.45
N MET A 1169 6.45 -9.29 -31.58
CA MET A 1169 7.52 -10.27 -31.42
C MET A 1169 7.04 -11.64 -31.88
N PHE A 1170 7.97 -12.49 -32.35
CA PHE A 1170 7.64 -13.78 -32.94
C PHE A 1170 8.36 -14.89 -32.19
N ALA A 1171 7.61 -15.86 -31.68
CA ALA A 1171 8.12 -17.04 -31.00
C ALA A 1171 7.46 -18.31 -31.55
N GLY A 1172 8.08 -19.45 -31.32
CA GLY A 1172 7.70 -20.74 -31.91
C GLY A 1172 8.89 -21.41 -32.59
N GLU A 1173 8.77 -22.72 -32.85
CA GLU A 1173 9.86 -23.53 -33.41
C GLU A 1173 10.44 -22.97 -34.72
N ALA A 1174 9.59 -22.37 -35.57
CA ALA A 1174 9.99 -21.77 -36.84
C ALA A 1174 10.74 -20.44 -36.70
N THR A 1175 11.03 -20.02 -35.46
CA THR A 1175 11.83 -18.83 -35.15
C THR A 1175 13.16 -19.20 -34.47
N ASN A 1176 13.53 -20.49 -34.49
CA ASN A 1176 14.78 -20.99 -33.93
C ASN A 1176 15.60 -21.68 -35.01
N ARG A 1177 16.75 -21.10 -35.37
CA ARG A 1177 17.65 -21.61 -36.41
C ARG A 1177 18.26 -22.98 -36.09
N HIS A 1178 18.51 -23.25 -34.81
CA HIS A 1178 19.25 -24.45 -34.39
C HIS A 1178 18.34 -25.58 -33.89
N TYR A 1179 17.08 -25.28 -33.60
CA TYR A 1179 16.14 -26.23 -32.99
C TYR A 1179 14.74 -26.11 -33.61
N TYR A 1180 14.66 -25.91 -34.92
CA TYR A 1180 13.39 -25.83 -35.64
C TYR A 1180 12.65 -27.18 -35.61
N GLY A 1181 11.32 -27.16 -35.69
CA GLY A 1181 10.53 -28.40 -35.66
C GLY A 1181 10.45 -29.11 -34.30
N THR A 1182 10.96 -28.48 -33.21
CA THR A 1182 10.98 -29.12 -31.89
C THR A 1182 10.27 -28.33 -30.80
N VAL A 1183 9.83 -29.04 -29.76
CA VAL A 1183 9.21 -28.47 -28.55
C VAL A 1183 10.18 -27.56 -27.80
N HIS A 1184 11.44 -27.97 -27.65
CA HIS A 1184 12.44 -27.17 -26.95
C HIS A 1184 12.79 -25.89 -27.71
N GLY A 1185 12.84 -25.93 -29.05
CA GLY A 1185 13.00 -24.73 -29.87
C GLY A 1185 11.84 -23.75 -29.68
N ALA A 1186 10.60 -24.24 -29.62
CA ALA A 1186 9.43 -23.42 -29.32
C ALA A 1186 9.47 -22.83 -27.90
N HIS A 1187 9.85 -23.62 -26.89
CA HIS A 1187 9.99 -23.13 -25.51
C HIS A 1187 11.07 -22.07 -25.36
N MET A 1188 12.27 -22.31 -25.92
CA MET A 1188 13.39 -21.37 -25.87
C MET A 1188 13.05 -20.03 -26.52
N THR A 1189 12.32 -20.04 -27.64
CA THR A 1189 11.91 -18.80 -28.32
C THR A 1189 10.83 -18.05 -27.53
N GLY A 1190 9.96 -18.76 -26.80
CA GLY A 1190 9.04 -18.14 -25.84
C GLY A 1190 9.77 -17.41 -24.70
N ILE A 1191 10.82 -18.04 -24.13
CA ILE A 1191 11.69 -17.39 -23.14
C ILE A 1191 12.39 -16.18 -23.76
N ARG A 1192 12.98 -16.34 -24.95
CA ARG A 1192 13.71 -15.29 -25.67
C ARG A 1192 12.89 -14.02 -25.83
N GLU A 1193 11.65 -14.11 -26.32
CA GLU A 1193 10.82 -12.92 -26.54
C GLU A 1193 10.33 -12.30 -25.22
N ALA A 1194 10.04 -13.12 -24.20
CA ALA A 1194 9.69 -12.60 -22.88
C ALA A 1194 10.87 -11.83 -22.24
N GLU A 1195 12.09 -12.38 -22.30
CA GLU A 1195 13.29 -11.73 -21.75
C GLU A 1195 13.65 -10.48 -22.54
N ARG A 1196 13.61 -10.53 -23.87
CA ARG A 1196 13.80 -9.36 -24.74
C ARG A 1196 12.85 -8.22 -24.37
N LEU A 1197 11.57 -8.53 -24.12
CA LEU A 1197 10.59 -7.52 -23.72
C LEU A 1197 10.87 -6.97 -22.32
N LEU A 1198 11.20 -7.82 -21.36
CA LEU A 1198 11.51 -7.38 -19.99
C LEU A 1198 12.78 -6.53 -19.93
N GLU A 1199 13.80 -6.85 -20.72
CA GLU A 1199 15.00 -6.02 -20.87
C GLU A 1199 14.66 -4.65 -21.48
N TYR A 1200 13.82 -4.63 -22.51
CA TYR A 1200 13.32 -3.38 -23.11
C TYR A 1200 12.59 -2.52 -22.08
N LEU A 1201 11.71 -3.11 -21.28
CA LEU A 1201 10.95 -2.40 -20.25
C LEU A 1201 11.80 -1.95 -19.06
N GLY A 1202 12.83 -2.73 -18.69
CA GLY A 1202 13.78 -2.38 -17.62
C GLY A 1202 14.76 -1.26 -18.01
N GLY A 1203 14.98 -1.05 -19.32
CA GLY A 1203 15.80 0.04 -19.85
C GLY A 1203 15.05 1.35 -20.15
N GLN A 1204 13.71 1.36 -20.06
CA GLN A 1204 12.86 2.55 -20.21
C GLN A 1204 12.67 3.29 -18.91
#